data_AF-A0A7G2MAV3-F1
#
_entry.id   AF-A0A7G2MAV3-F1
#
_cell.length_a   1.000
_cell.length_b   1.000
_cell.length_c   1.000
_cell.angle_alpha   90.00
_cell.angle_beta   90.00
_cell.angle_gamma   90.00
#
_symmetry.space_group_name_H-M   'P 1'
#
loop_
_entity.id
_entity.type
_entity.pdbx_description
1 polymer ?
#
loop_
_entity_poly.entity_id
_entity_poly.type
_entity_poly.pdbx_seq_one_letter_code
_entity_poly.pdbx_strand_id
1 'polypeptide(L)'
;MVKIITAILLLIVWLRPATGNDVRIRGEAKVQAITENTALITFPLSWEHSWRESESWDAVYLFVKYRRVGVNEPWHHAYLKEDGHRVTGGGNVPAMEFLPVKTENINLLRMDVIYAGNYQPTQMTSKQEVAGVFLFRRTPGNGNLNIPRVSLEWDFKQGDLNLYYDVTVEDIRQGKIEVSVQAVEMVYVPNGPYYLGDRISPYSFVSEECNSAFYVNTDDEVKVHIMGATADRGVLNRWVVPDLYPTGYTGFYTMKYEVSQEQYVNFLNRITYTDQKKRIGNDLDNLAPGQFAFGKKDLPNYRNGIILQERFRTHDTAVIFGFDLNGDNPINSDADGKSVACNYLTPDDVRAYCDWAGLRPHSEMEYEKGCRQRNPAIGANDRSFAWGSPNFASLQAWNTSTVKNDNAEDEEVLIANAATAGRMNGPKVHNLGPVRCGAFATETSDIYKAGASKWGIMEMTGNLAEVYYNARQGKNFNGEVFGDGNIWSSVASWRTDTVVHVYGIFDVGHGNYTVIASKSLPMQTINKKGNRMTTIVRQSKSGYCGSYLGCRIVVDEDVTIPWPVMDWPAAKENFILKGGSFASEALGAGSSLLVADNMAVSYRGDTVYARALPDELRYAYSGFRGGRSVPMKSILTGKIEGQGGRNPDTAVICAAQPYVITEVEPGDDTPASTVYLWEMNDEGAGWEALPNSNTQNRTLNTCLVDETLYHTYKFRRQSIASHAESYGNEVTVVVPGYVINGGNSYMEMNPYVSSVTLQTDLGVAGDVKVEWRLESKSTWHLLSNQTGVTKDIVTVNRTDLTSEIPLNDGGACKVRVTVTLGACTFEKILDLAVRVAGLACPATVTDNDGNSYAVAQQPDGYCWMMVNSKVFVNGASTGGMYTWKQIQANGDNLCPPGFAIPTKQMWDVLWRFYATQGESLCGDPATQDYVSEADSCKTGYNPGLYAPGLDNFMAGMGVPPADGNLGGWWLKGSNGWYVNISYDTADPYFSVMSFEMDATVGNPLVTEGKHPIRCYKVRK
;
A
#
# COMPACT_ATOMS: atom_id res chain seq x y z
N MET A 1 60.81 47.71 -2.15
CA MET A 1 59.90 47.92 -1.01
C MET A 1 58.67 48.82 -1.33
N VAL A 2 58.34 49.06 -2.61
CA VAL A 2 57.11 49.78 -3.04
C VAL A 2 56.17 48.89 -3.89
N LYS A 3 56.60 47.68 -4.28
CA LYS A 3 55.77 46.72 -5.05
C LYS A 3 54.96 45.72 -4.20
N ILE A 4 55.19 45.68 -2.89
CA ILE A 4 54.48 44.78 -1.95
C ILE A 4 53.27 45.48 -1.32
N ILE A 5 53.22 46.81 -1.32
CA ILE A 5 52.14 47.58 -0.72
C ILE A 5 50.96 47.76 -1.69
N THR A 6 51.21 47.72 -3.01
CA THR A 6 50.14 47.83 -4.02
C THR A 6 49.34 46.53 -4.20
N ALA A 7 49.87 45.37 -3.81
CA ALA A 7 49.16 44.09 -3.86
C ALA A 7 48.24 43.87 -2.63
N ILE A 8 48.50 44.55 -1.52
CA ILE A 8 47.72 44.43 -0.28
C ILE A 8 46.56 45.44 -0.24
N LEU A 9 46.64 46.54 -1.00
CA LEU A 9 45.58 47.57 -1.10
C LEU A 9 44.57 47.34 -2.23
N LEU A 10 44.77 46.35 -3.11
CA LEU A 10 43.79 45.89 -4.10
C LEU A 10 42.96 44.68 -3.63
N LEU A 11 43.19 44.21 -2.39
CA LEU A 11 42.52 43.04 -1.81
C LEU A 11 41.40 43.39 -0.83
N ILE A 12 41.05 44.68 -0.70
CA ILE A 12 39.98 45.17 0.17
C ILE A 12 39.12 46.13 -0.64
N VAL A 13 37.82 45.81 -0.75
CA VAL A 13 36.75 46.49 -1.51
C VAL A 13 36.66 46.10 -2.98
N TRP A 14 35.95 45.01 -3.28
CA TRP A 14 34.60 45.02 -3.89
C TRP A 14 33.95 43.66 -3.57
N LEU A 15 33.16 43.64 -2.49
CA LEU A 15 32.16 42.61 -2.27
C LEU A 15 31.07 42.80 -3.34
N ARG A 16 30.98 41.86 -4.28
CA ARG A 16 29.74 41.58 -5.01
C ARG A 16 29.22 40.20 -4.54
N PRO A 17 27.90 40.03 -4.44
CA PRO A 17 27.29 38.84 -3.82
C PRO A 17 27.56 37.59 -4.67
N ALA A 18 27.77 36.45 -4.00
CA ALA A 18 27.76 35.10 -4.58
C ALA A 18 26.33 34.80 -5.10
N THR A 19 26.03 34.00 -6.13
CA THR A 19 26.56 32.75 -6.71
C THR A 19 26.03 31.48 -6.01
N GLY A 20 25.28 30.62 -6.72
CA GLY A 20 24.35 29.66 -6.09
C GLY A 20 24.77 28.19 -6.02
N ASN A 21 23.82 27.33 -5.62
CA ASN A 21 23.88 26.63 -4.34
C ASN A 21 24.03 27.65 -3.22
N ASP A 22 22.92 27.98 -2.58
CA ASP A 22 22.86 29.16 -1.72
C ASP A 22 23.64 28.94 -0.42
N VAL A 23 24.02 27.68 -0.13
CA VAL A 23 24.82 27.28 1.04
C VAL A 23 26.31 27.12 0.70
N ARG A 24 27.18 27.81 1.46
CA ARG A 24 28.64 27.70 1.37
C ARG A 24 29.30 27.63 2.73
N ILE A 25 30.37 26.84 2.81
CA ILE A 25 31.31 26.85 3.94
C ILE A 25 32.50 27.73 3.53
N ARG A 26 32.50 29.00 3.97
CA ARG A 26 33.53 29.98 3.58
C ARG A 26 34.72 29.95 4.55
N GLY A 27 35.56 28.93 4.43
CA GLY A 27 36.77 28.75 5.23
C GLY A 27 37.01 27.29 5.60
N GLU A 28 38.02 27.04 6.42
CA GLU A 28 38.37 25.69 6.86
C GLU A 28 37.57 25.25 8.09
N ALA A 29 37.14 23.99 8.07
CA ALA A 29 36.61 23.34 9.26
C ALA A 29 37.75 23.02 10.24
N LYS A 30 37.55 23.32 11.52
CA LYS A 30 38.52 23.05 12.59
C LYS A 30 37.97 22.01 13.53
N VAL A 31 38.82 21.09 13.96
CA VAL A 31 38.50 20.07 14.98
C VAL A 31 39.29 20.34 16.26
N GLN A 32 38.61 20.28 17.41
CA GLN A 32 39.23 20.47 18.72
C GLN A 32 38.68 19.45 19.70
N ALA A 33 39.56 18.70 20.38
CA ALA A 33 39.14 17.82 21.47
C ALA A 33 38.56 18.64 22.65
N ILE A 34 37.41 18.22 23.17
CA ILE A 34 36.76 18.83 24.34
C ILE A 34 36.71 17.88 25.54
N THR A 35 36.69 16.57 25.31
CA THR A 35 36.83 15.51 26.32
C THR A 35 37.75 14.40 25.79
N GLU A 36 37.94 13.33 26.56
CA GLU A 36 38.71 12.15 26.13
C GLU A 36 38.07 11.38 24.96
N ASN A 37 36.76 11.55 24.73
CA ASN A 37 36.02 10.84 23.68
C ASN A 37 35.26 11.78 22.72
N THR A 38 35.21 13.09 23.00
CA THR A 38 34.42 14.05 22.23
C THR A 38 35.28 15.17 21.68
N ALA A 39 35.06 15.50 20.40
CA ALA A 39 35.65 16.62 19.72
C ALA A 39 34.56 17.57 19.20
N LEU A 40 34.90 18.85 19.13
CA LEU A 40 34.09 19.91 18.57
C LEU A 40 34.62 20.27 17.19
N ILE A 41 33.75 20.22 16.18
CA ILE A 41 34.04 20.65 14.82
C ILE A 41 33.39 22.02 14.61
N THR A 42 34.15 23.00 14.15
CA THR A 42 33.68 24.38 13.95
C THR A 42 33.98 24.90 12.56
N PHE A 43 33.02 25.62 11.97
CA PHE A 43 33.16 26.20 10.62
C PHE A 43 32.15 27.36 10.43
N PRO A 44 32.45 28.32 9.54
CA PRO A 44 31.50 29.34 9.10
C PRO A 44 30.54 28.78 8.04
N LEU A 45 29.31 29.26 8.01
CA LEU A 45 28.28 28.87 7.03
C LEU A 45 27.58 30.12 6.50
N SER A 46 27.64 30.36 5.19
CA SER A 46 26.76 31.33 4.52
C SER A 46 25.64 30.59 3.81
N TRP A 47 24.42 31.11 3.89
CA TRP A 47 23.23 30.51 3.32
C TRP A 47 22.29 31.59 2.79
N GLU A 48 22.23 31.74 1.48
CA GLU A 48 21.37 32.71 0.81
C GLU A 48 19.92 32.19 0.72
N HIS A 49 18.97 33.12 0.67
CA HIS A 49 17.52 32.86 0.56
C HIS A 49 16.91 31.88 1.58
N SER A 50 17.58 31.57 2.69
CA SER A 50 17.04 30.67 3.73
C SER A 50 15.64 31.08 4.16
N TRP A 51 14.70 30.14 4.22
CA TRP A 51 13.30 30.40 4.49
C TRP A 51 12.61 29.29 5.30
N ARG A 52 11.64 29.70 6.12
CA ARG A 52 10.70 28.78 6.79
C ARG A 52 9.29 29.34 6.75
N GLU A 53 8.35 28.50 6.34
CA GLU A 53 6.91 28.75 6.38
C GLU A 53 6.23 27.80 7.40
N SER A 54 4.90 27.79 7.45
CA SER A 54 4.13 26.93 8.36
C SER A 54 4.23 25.46 8.00
N GLU A 55 4.17 25.13 6.71
CA GLU A 55 4.08 23.75 6.22
C GLU A 55 5.41 23.17 5.75
N SER A 56 6.30 24.02 5.23
CA SER A 56 7.57 23.62 4.61
C SER A 56 8.66 24.65 4.87
N TRP A 57 9.91 24.26 4.68
CA TRP A 57 11.10 25.10 4.85
C TRP A 57 12.30 24.48 4.16
N ASP A 58 13.32 25.30 3.97
CA ASP A 58 14.64 24.82 3.63
C ASP A 58 15.48 24.52 4.89
N ALA A 59 16.44 23.63 4.70
CA ALA A 59 17.38 23.18 5.71
C ALA A 59 18.76 22.95 5.08
N VAL A 60 19.79 22.96 5.91
CA VAL A 60 21.12 22.51 5.53
C VAL A 60 21.39 21.16 6.20
N TYR A 61 21.54 20.11 5.40
CA TYR A 61 22.04 18.83 5.89
C TYR A 61 23.57 18.88 6.00
N LEU A 62 24.06 18.67 7.21
CA LEU A 62 25.46 18.71 7.58
C LEU A 62 25.93 17.30 7.93
N PHE A 63 26.99 16.85 7.29
CA PHE A 63 27.67 15.61 7.63
C PHE A 63 29.19 15.76 7.50
N VAL A 64 29.94 14.89 8.17
CA VAL A 64 31.39 15.07 8.31
C VAL A 64 32.14 13.82 7.83
N LYS A 65 33.22 14.07 7.09
CA LYS A 65 34.25 13.09 6.78
C LYS A 65 35.56 13.44 7.47
N TYR A 66 36.35 12.46 7.86
CA TYR A 66 37.66 12.66 8.45
C TYR A 66 38.68 11.67 7.89
N ARG A 67 39.96 12.03 7.98
CA ARG A 67 41.08 11.13 7.69
C ARG A 67 42.30 11.52 8.53
N ARG A 68 43.26 10.63 8.63
CA ARG A 68 44.58 10.98 9.18
C ARG A 68 45.43 11.71 8.15
N VAL A 69 46.09 12.77 8.62
CA VAL A 69 47.00 13.58 7.81
C VAL A 69 48.23 12.75 7.44
N GLY A 70 48.59 12.74 6.15
CA GLY A 70 49.78 12.07 5.63
C GLY A 70 49.69 10.54 5.58
N VAL A 71 48.53 9.95 5.88
CA VAL A 71 48.28 8.52 5.76
C VAL A 71 47.45 8.28 4.49
N ASN A 72 47.90 7.35 3.64
CA ASN A 72 47.14 6.93 2.47
C ASN A 72 46.02 5.96 2.88
N GLU A 73 44.92 6.51 3.38
CA GLU A 73 43.75 5.77 3.83
C GLU A 73 42.45 6.37 3.27
N PRO A 74 41.35 5.60 3.20
CA PRO A 74 40.05 6.14 2.83
C PRO A 74 39.57 7.21 3.82
N TRP A 75 38.72 8.12 3.35
CA TRP A 75 38.00 9.00 4.26
C TRP A 75 36.94 8.22 5.02
N HIS A 76 36.88 8.44 6.32
CA HIS A 76 35.93 7.83 7.23
C HIS A 76 34.80 8.80 7.57
N HIS A 77 33.67 8.25 7.99
CA HIS A 77 32.52 9.04 8.43
C HIS A 77 32.61 9.38 9.92
N ALA A 78 32.44 10.66 10.27
CA ALA A 78 32.38 11.09 11.66
C ALA A 78 30.91 11.11 12.11
N TYR A 79 30.53 10.13 12.93
CA TYR A 79 29.20 10.02 13.51
C TYR A 79 29.02 11.03 14.65
N LEU A 80 28.08 11.94 14.51
CA LEU A 80 27.87 13.05 15.43
C LEU A 80 27.16 12.58 16.71
N LYS A 81 27.18 13.44 17.74
CA LYS A 81 26.32 13.24 18.92
C LYS A 81 24.87 13.62 18.61
N GLU A 82 23.93 13.15 19.44
CA GLU A 82 22.53 13.56 19.32
C GLU A 82 22.30 15.01 19.78
N ASP A 83 23.15 15.52 20.67
CA ASP A 83 23.04 16.84 21.27
C ASP A 83 24.38 17.60 21.32
N GLY A 84 24.34 18.83 21.83
CA GLY A 84 25.53 19.69 21.99
C GLY A 84 25.88 20.54 20.77
N HIS A 85 25.16 20.39 19.65
CA HIS A 85 25.33 21.23 18.47
C HIS A 85 24.85 22.67 18.72
N ARG A 86 25.56 23.64 18.15
CA ARG A 86 25.27 25.06 18.40
C ARG A 86 25.59 25.94 17.21
N VAL A 87 24.77 26.97 17.06
CA VAL A 87 25.07 28.13 16.21
C VAL A 87 25.50 29.28 17.12
N THR A 88 26.61 29.93 16.80
CA THR A 88 27.01 31.20 17.41
C THR A 88 26.97 32.27 16.32
N GLY A 89 26.10 33.26 16.47
CA GLY A 89 25.90 34.34 15.49
C GLY A 89 25.87 35.73 16.13
N GLY A 90 26.15 36.75 15.31
CA GLY A 90 25.84 38.15 15.65
C GLY A 90 24.33 38.43 15.57
N GLY A 91 23.90 39.65 15.88
CA GLY A 91 22.48 40.01 16.07
C GLY A 91 21.50 39.73 14.92
N ASN A 92 21.98 39.37 13.72
CA ASN A 92 21.16 39.11 12.52
C ASN A 92 20.93 37.61 12.22
N VAL A 93 21.50 36.68 13.01
CA VAL A 93 21.22 35.25 12.86
C VAL A 93 19.97 34.90 13.68
N PRO A 94 18.87 34.42 13.07
CA PRO A 94 17.68 34.03 13.81
C PRO A 94 17.98 32.81 14.68
N ALA A 95 17.06 32.48 15.59
CA ALA A 95 17.14 31.23 16.31
C ALA A 95 17.15 30.06 15.32
N MET A 96 18.14 29.18 15.44
CA MET A 96 18.30 28.01 14.60
C MET A 96 17.99 26.73 15.39
N GLU A 97 17.60 25.68 14.69
CA GLU A 97 17.28 24.37 15.24
C GLU A 97 18.10 23.29 14.54
N PHE A 98 18.56 22.30 15.31
CA PHE A 98 19.27 21.12 14.81
C PHE A 98 18.37 19.89 14.93
N LEU A 99 18.30 19.09 13.88
CA LEU A 99 17.62 17.80 13.88
C LEU A 99 18.64 16.70 13.50
N PRO A 100 19.20 15.98 14.49
CA PRO A 100 20.08 14.84 14.23
C PRO A 100 19.29 13.68 13.61
N VAL A 101 19.90 12.98 12.66
CA VAL A 101 19.28 11.86 11.97
C VAL A 101 20.13 10.60 12.07
N LYS A 102 19.48 9.52 12.47
CA LYS A 102 20.14 8.27 12.89
C LYS A 102 20.15 7.22 11.79
N THR A 103 21.19 6.42 11.76
CA THR A 103 21.32 5.21 10.94
C THR A 103 21.64 4.03 11.85
N GLU A 104 21.27 2.83 11.43
CA GLU A 104 21.53 1.62 12.19
C GLU A 104 22.91 1.05 11.84
N ASN A 105 23.80 0.95 12.82
CA ASN A 105 25.10 0.29 12.67
C ASN A 105 25.03 -1.10 13.32
N ILE A 106 25.21 -2.13 12.50
CA ILE A 106 25.20 -3.53 12.93
C ILE A 106 26.63 -4.04 13.03
N ASN A 107 27.00 -4.57 14.21
CA ASN A 107 28.38 -5.00 14.48
C ASN A 107 28.88 -6.13 13.56
N LEU A 108 27.97 -6.94 13.03
CA LEU A 108 28.28 -8.06 12.13
C LEU A 108 28.97 -7.60 10.84
N LEU A 109 28.64 -6.41 10.34
CA LEU A 109 29.27 -5.81 9.16
C LEU A 109 30.76 -5.49 9.36
N ARG A 110 31.34 -5.72 10.55
CA ARG A 110 32.78 -5.57 10.81
C ARG A 110 33.55 -6.89 10.67
N MET A 111 32.84 -8.00 10.50
CA MET A 111 33.40 -9.34 10.52
C MET A 111 33.56 -9.89 9.11
N ASP A 112 34.63 -10.65 8.87
CA ASP A 112 34.80 -11.42 7.63
C ASP A 112 34.02 -12.74 7.68
N VAL A 113 33.93 -13.33 8.88
CA VAL A 113 33.22 -14.58 9.17
C VAL A 113 32.26 -14.39 10.33
N ILE A 114 31.00 -14.80 10.14
CA ILE A 114 29.99 -14.89 11.19
C ILE A 114 29.86 -16.35 11.62
N TYR A 115 29.82 -16.60 12.93
CA TYR A 115 29.50 -17.92 13.46
C TYR A 115 28.06 -17.94 13.98
N ALA A 116 27.28 -18.94 13.59
CA ALA A 116 25.89 -19.09 14.03
C ALA A 116 25.63 -20.49 14.60
N GLY A 117 24.47 -20.70 15.21
CA GLY A 117 24.10 -21.94 15.91
C GLY A 117 24.46 -21.95 17.39
N ASN A 118 24.45 -23.12 18.02
CA ASN A 118 24.62 -23.23 19.47
C ASN A 118 26.10 -23.19 19.92
N TYR A 119 27.05 -23.33 18.99
CA TYR A 119 28.48 -23.40 19.31
C TYR A 119 29.20 -22.09 18.99
N GLN A 120 29.50 -21.33 20.04
CA GLN A 120 30.21 -20.04 19.99
C GLN A 120 29.64 -19.09 18.89
N PRO A 121 28.35 -18.71 18.96
CA PRO A 121 27.76 -17.81 17.99
C PRO A 121 28.29 -16.38 18.15
N THR A 122 28.53 -15.71 17.02
CA THR A 122 28.77 -14.27 16.96
C THR A 122 27.51 -13.55 17.42
N GLN A 123 27.63 -12.72 18.46
CA GLN A 123 26.52 -11.92 18.96
C GLN A 123 26.22 -10.77 17.98
N MET A 124 24.98 -10.67 17.54
CA MET A 124 24.50 -9.51 16.79
C MET A 124 24.12 -8.40 17.77
N THR A 125 24.64 -7.20 17.52
CA THR A 125 24.23 -5.98 18.23
C THR A 125 23.98 -4.89 17.21
N SER A 126 22.92 -4.13 17.45
CA SER A 126 22.54 -2.96 16.67
C SER A 126 22.75 -1.72 17.53
N LYS A 127 23.25 -0.65 16.91
CA LYS A 127 23.42 0.65 17.56
C LYS A 127 22.99 1.75 16.61
N GLN A 128 22.19 2.68 17.11
CA GLN A 128 21.83 3.89 16.38
C GLN A 128 22.97 4.92 16.44
N GLU A 129 23.35 5.48 15.30
CA GLU A 129 24.43 6.47 15.19
C GLU A 129 24.00 7.66 14.31
N VAL A 130 24.45 8.87 14.64
CA VAL A 130 24.03 10.09 13.92
C VAL A 130 24.94 10.33 12.72
N ALA A 131 24.48 9.91 11.54
CA ALA A 131 25.23 10.10 10.29
C ALA A 131 25.27 11.57 9.82
N GLY A 132 24.32 12.39 10.26
CA GLY A 132 24.26 13.80 9.91
C GLY A 132 23.19 14.54 10.68
N VAL A 133 23.12 15.86 10.46
CA VAL A 133 22.23 16.75 11.19
C VAL A 133 21.67 17.80 10.23
N PHE A 134 20.36 18.03 10.29
CA PHE A 134 19.73 19.17 9.61
C PHE A 134 19.83 20.43 10.47
N LEU A 135 20.15 21.56 9.85
CA LEU A 135 20.15 22.90 10.45
C LEU A 135 19.13 23.77 9.72
N PHE A 136 18.16 24.34 10.43
CA PHE A 136 17.11 25.20 9.84
C PHE A 136 16.67 26.30 10.80
N ARG A 137 15.93 27.29 10.30
CA ARG A 137 15.36 28.37 11.12
C ARG A 137 14.36 27.79 12.10
N ARG A 138 14.39 28.17 13.38
CA ARG A 138 13.46 27.66 14.39
C ARG A 138 12.03 28.20 14.21
N THR A 139 11.89 29.38 13.63
CA THR A 139 10.63 30.10 13.45
C THR A 139 10.48 30.58 12.01
N PRO A 140 9.24 30.82 11.52
CA PRO A 140 9.02 31.35 10.19
C PRO A 140 9.78 32.64 9.90
N GLY A 141 10.20 32.80 8.65
CA GLY A 141 10.94 33.95 8.16
C GLY A 141 11.90 33.58 7.04
N ASN A 142 12.38 34.57 6.30
CA ASN A 142 13.25 34.37 5.14
C ASN A 142 14.47 35.31 5.15
N GLY A 143 15.39 35.10 4.21
CA GLY A 143 16.52 35.99 3.91
C GLY A 143 17.89 35.34 4.09
N ASN A 144 18.93 36.07 3.69
CA ASN A 144 20.30 35.60 3.70
C ASN A 144 20.84 35.46 5.13
N LEU A 145 21.57 34.38 5.38
CA LEU A 145 22.23 34.06 6.63
C LEU A 145 23.74 34.04 6.42
N ASN A 146 24.47 34.72 7.30
CA ASN A 146 25.91 34.57 7.42
C ASN A 146 26.23 34.17 8.86
N ILE A 147 26.43 32.88 9.08
CA ILE A 147 26.68 32.26 10.37
C ILE A 147 28.20 32.18 10.60
N PRO A 148 28.78 32.99 11.49
CA PRO A 148 30.22 33.00 11.70
C PRO A 148 30.77 31.68 12.25
N ARG A 149 29.96 30.96 13.04
CA ARG A 149 30.37 29.69 13.64
C ARG A 149 29.20 28.75 13.89
N VAL A 150 29.13 27.69 13.11
CA VAL A 150 28.43 26.44 13.46
C VAL A 150 29.40 25.56 14.26
N SER A 151 28.92 24.89 15.30
CA SER A 151 29.70 23.88 16.03
C SER A 151 28.92 22.56 16.11
N LEU A 152 29.57 21.48 15.70
CA LEU A 152 29.06 20.10 15.77
C LEU A 152 29.88 19.32 16.80
N GLU A 153 29.23 18.51 17.62
CA GLU A 153 29.91 17.60 18.55
C GLU A 153 30.03 16.22 17.92
N TRP A 154 31.25 15.70 17.89
CA TRP A 154 31.61 14.39 17.37
C TRP A 154 32.11 13.51 18.52
N ASP A 155 31.48 12.36 18.73
CA ASP A 155 32.04 11.31 19.57
C ASP A 155 33.01 10.45 18.73
N PHE A 156 34.31 10.76 18.81
CA PHE A 156 35.35 10.07 18.05
C PHE A 156 35.72 8.70 18.63
N LYS A 157 34.87 8.14 19.51
CA LYS A 157 34.88 6.73 19.90
C LYS A 157 33.66 5.96 19.39
N GLN A 158 32.71 6.63 18.72
CA GLN A 158 31.53 6.02 18.12
C GLN A 158 31.63 5.88 16.59
N GLY A 159 31.07 4.82 16.03
CA GLY A 159 31.17 4.50 14.61
C GLY A 159 32.12 3.35 14.28
N ASP A 160 32.73 3.45 13.11
CA ASP A 160 33.59 2.43 12.47
C ASP A 160 35.01 2.34 13.07
N LEU A 161 35.24 3.01 14.19
CA LEU A 161 36.54 3.32 14.79
C LEU A 161 37.34 2.15 15.37
N ASN A 162 37.05 0.91 15.00
CA ASN A 162 37.85 -0.27 15.36
C ASN A 162 38.31 -1.09 14.14
N LEU A 163 38.07 -0.61 12.91
CA LEU A 163 38.40 -1.39 11.69
C LEU A 163 39.88 -1.30 11.29
N TYR A 164 40.52 -0.15 11.52
CA TYR A 164 41.92 0.09 11.13
C TYR A 164 42.70 0.95 12.13
N TYR A 165 42.04 1.89 12.81
CA TYR A 165 42.67 2.82 13.74
C TYR A 165 41.66 3.44 14.71
N ASP A 166 42.01 3.48 15.99
CA ASP A 166 41.22 4.14 17.03
C ASP A 166 41.74 5.57 17.21
N VAL A 167 40.97 6.57 16.75
CA VAL A 167 41.33 7.99 16.95
C VAL A 167 41.46 8.26 18.44
N THR A 168 42.59 8.86 18.85
CA THR A 168 42.84 9.27 20.22
C THR A 168 42.67 10.78 20.37
N VAL A 169 42.42 11.23 21.61
CA VAL A 169 42.38 12.66 21.92
C VAL A 169 43.69 13.37 21.53
N GLU A 170 44.82 12.67 21.63
CA GLU A 170 46.14 13.20 21.33
C GLU A 170 46.35 13.37 19.83
N ASP A 171 45.76 12.52 18.98
CA ASP A 171 45.81 12.70 17.53
C ASP A 171 45.15 14.00 17.10
N ILE A 172 44.02 14.34 17.72
CA ILE A 172 43.31 15.60 17.47
C ILE A 172 44.14 16.78 17.97
N ARG A 173 44.67 16.71 19.20
CA ARG A 173 45.52 17.77 19.78
C ARG A 173 46.80 18.03 18.98
N GLN A 174 47.36 16.99 18.36
CA GLN A 174 48.55 17.07 17.51
C GLN A 174 48.25 17.44 16.05
N GLY A 175 46.99 17.68 15.67
CA GLY A 175 46.62 18.03 14.30
C GLY A 175 46.80 16.89 13.29
N LYS A 176 46.78 15.64 13.76
CA LYS A 176 46.88 14.44 12.90
C LYS A 176 45.57 14.07 12.22
N ILE A 177 44.46 14.71 12.61
CA ILE A 177 43.13 14.47 12.05
C ILE A 177 42.71 15.67 11.22
N GLU A 178 42.40 15.42 9.95
CA GLU A 178 41.77 16.39 9.05
C GLU A 178 40.28 16.07 8.94
N VAL A 179 39.45 17.12 8.94
CA VAL A 179 37.99 17.00 8.79
C VAL A 179 37.52 17.75 7.55
N SER A 180 36.50 17.19 6.89
CA SER A 180 35.81 17.81 5.78
C SER A 180 34.31 17.79 6.06
N VAL A 181 33.77 18.97 6.34
CA VAL A 181 32.34 19.17 6.53
C VAL A 181 31.68 19.32 5.17
N GLN A 182 30.59 18.61 4.96
CA GLN A 182 29.75 18.69 3.78
C GLN A 182 28.43 19.37 4.17
N ALA A 183 27.96 20.26 3.31
CA ALA A 183 26.69 20.96 3.47
C ALA A 183 25.86 20.78 2.21
N VAL A 184 24.63 20.30 2.37
CA VAL A 184 23.70 20.08 1.27
C VAL A 184 22.42 20.83 1.59
N GLU A 185 21.96 21.68 0.67
CA GLU A 185 20.69 22.37 0.83
C GLU A 185 19.54 21.42 0.54
N MET A 186 18.58 21.38 1.46
CA MET A 186 17.48 20.44 1.50
C MET A 186 16.17 21.21 1.68
N VAL A 187 15.07 20.62 1.23
CA VAL A 187 13.72 21.13 1.44
C VAL A 187 12.90 20.07 2.15
N TYR A 188 12.12 20.50 3.13
CA TYR A 188 11.17 19.62 3.80
C TYR A 188 9.89 19.48 2.98
N VAL A 189 9.59 18.27 2.52
CA VAL A 189 8.29 17.90 1.96
C VAL A 189 7.45 17.29 3.07
N PRO A 190 6.27 17.85 3.36
CA PRO A 190 5.68 17.60 4.65
C PRO A 190 4.73 16.37 4.61
N ASN A 191 4.54 15.69 5.75
CA ASN A 191 3.70 14.48 5.90
C ASN A 191 2.22 14.61 5.47
N GLY A 192 1.69 13.70 4.66
CA GLY A 192 0.24 13.52 4.54
C GLY A 192 -0.23 13.26 3.11
N PRO A 193 -1.55 13.26 2.87
CA PRO A 193 -2.08 12.77 1.61
C PRO A 193 -1.76 13.66 0.40
N TYR A 194 -1.84 13.07 -0.78
CA TYR A 194 -1.72 13.72 -2.08
C TYR A 194 -2.30 12.83 -3.19
N TYR A 195 -2.46 13.39 -4.39
CA TYR A 195 -2.84 12.59 -5.56
C TYR A 195 -1.59 12.20 -6.36
N LEU A 196 -1.43 10.91 -6.63
CA LEU A 196 -0.41 10.33 -7.49
C LEU A 196 -1.00 10.08 -8.89
N GLY A 197 -0.38 10.64 -9.91
CA GLY A 197 -0.85 10.69 -11.28
C GLY A 197 -1.74 11.89 -11.60
N ASP A 198 -2.22 11.96 -12.84
CA ASP A 198 -3.12 13.02 -13.35
C ASP A 198 -4.30 12.52 -14.20
N ARG A 199 -4.42 11.20 -14.44
CA ARG A 199 -5.44 10.60 -15.32
C ARG A 199 -5.39 11.09 -16.80
N ILE A 200 -4.36 11.80 -17.23
CA ILE A 200 -4.27 12.33 -18.61
C ILE A 200 -2.97 11.93 -19.28
N SER A 201 -1.88 11.90 -18.53
CA SER A 201 -0.58 11.45 -19.01
C SER A 201 -0.62 9.94 -19.26
N PRO A 202 -0.06 9.46 -20.38
CA PRO A 202 0.09 8.04 -20.64
C PRO A 202 0.75 7.31 -19.46
N TYR A 203 0.21 6.15 -19.08
CA TYR A 203 0.74 5.31 -18.00
C TYR A 203 0.76 5.96 -16.60
N SER A 204 0.00 7.05 -16.41
CA SER A 204 -0.21 7.67 -15.10
C SER A 204 -0.83 6.68 -14.10
N PHE A 205 -0.51 6.87 -12.83
CA PHE A 205 -1.24 6.27 -11.72
C PHE A 205 -2.69 6.78 -11.69
N VAL A 206 -3.64 5.90 -11.34
CA VAL A 206 -5.09 6.18 -11.31
C VAL A 206 -5.80 5.41 -10.20
N SER A 207 -7.02 5.84 -9.87
CA SER A 207 -7.97 5.07 -9.06
C SER A 207 -8.33 3.73 -9.71
N GLU A 208 -8.91 2.80 -8.93
CA GLU A 208 -9.36 1.49 -9.44
C GLU A 208 -10.42 1.65 -10.54
N GLU A 209 -11.29 2.66 -10.41
CA GLU A 209 -12.32 3.02 -11.38
C GLU A 209 -11.76 3.81 -12.58
N CYS A 210 -10.47 4.18 -12.56
CA CYS A 210 -9.81 5.01 -13.58
C CYS A 210 -10.49 6.39 -13.79
N ASN A 211 -11.20 6.89 -12.77
CA ASN A 211 -11.96 8.14 -12.82
C ASN A 211 -11.22 9.34 -12.18
N SER A 212 -10.12 9.09 -11.48
CA SER A 212 -9.23 10.11 -10.90
C SER A 212 -7.78 9.63 -10.86
N ALA A 213 -6.85 10.54 -10.56
CA ALA A 213 -5.53 10.19 -10.03
C ALA A 213 -5.67 9.34 -8.75
N PHE A 214 -4.65 8.54 -8.44
CA PHE A 214 -4.63 7.67 -7.26
C PHE A 214 -4.45 8.51 -5.98
N TYR A 215 -5.35 8.40 -5.01
CA TYR A 215 -5.25 9.16 -3.76
C TYR A 215 -4.39 8.39 -2.75
N VAL A 216 -3.19 8.89 -2.49
CA VAL A 216 -2.26 8.31 -1.50
C VAL A 216 -2.54 8.96 -0.14
N ASN A 217 -2.92 8.17 0.84
CA ASN A 217 -3.32 8.62 2.18
C ASN A 217 -2.75 7.78 3.33
N THR A 218 -1.78 6.91 3.04
CA THR A 218 -1.04 6.10 4.02
C THR A 218 0.33 5.76 3.45
N ASP A 219 1.27 5.37 4.32
CA ASP A 219 2.52 4.67 3.93
C ASP A 219 2.43 3.14 4.10
N ASP A 220 1.27 2.61 4.50
CA ASP A 220 1.05 1.17 4.51
C ASP A 220 1.07 0.58 3.09
N GLU A 221 0.94 -0.74 3.01
CA GLU A 221 0.79 -1.44 1.74
C GLU A 221 -0.37 -0.86 0.90
N VAL A 222 -0.07 -0.38 -0.30
CA VAL A 222 -1.06 0.19 -1.22
C VAL A 222 -1.14 -0.56 -2.54
N LYS A 223 -2.37 -0.79 -3.00
CA LYS A 223 -2.67 -1.37 -4.30
C LYS A 223 -2.82 -0.26 -5.34
N VAL A 224 -1.86 -0.16 -6.26
CA VAL A 224 -1.83 0.90 -7.28
C VAL A 224 -2.28 0.39 -8.65
N HIS A 225 -2.85 1.30 -9.44
CA HIS A 225 -3.32 1.05 -10.79
C HIS A 225 -2.68 2.04 -11.77
N ILE A 226 -2.45 1.60 -13.00
CA ILE A 226 -2.00 2.49 -14.09
C ILE A 226 -2.94 2.43 -15.28
N MET A 227 -3.05 3.58 -15.94
CA MET A 227 -3.82 3.74 -17.17
C MET A 227 -3.10 3.18 -18.40
N GLY A 228 -3.89 2.95 -19.46
CA GLY A 228 -3.49 2.93 -20.86
C GLY A 228 -2.62 4.09 -21.36
N ALA A 229 -2.26 4.01 -22.64
CA ALA A 229 -1.75 5.17 -23.37
C ALA A 229 -2.79 6.33 -23.44
N THR A 230 -4.08 6.02 -23.22
CA THR A 230 -5.18 6.97 -23.08
C THR A 230 -6.16 6.48 -22.00
N ALA A 231 -6.95 7.40 -21.42
CA ALA A 231 -7.94 7.12 -20.36
C ALA A 231 -9.03 6.12 -20.80
N ASP A 232 -9.38 6.14 -22.08
CA ASP A 232 -10.44 5.29 -22.65
C ASP A 232 -10.06 3.81 -22.75
N ARG A 233 -8.79 3.45 -22.52
CA ARG A 233 -8.32 2.04 -22.59
C ARG A 233 -8.43 1.28 -21.26
N GLY A 234 -9.05 1.86 -20.22
CA GLY A 234 -9.21 1.23 -18.91
C GLY A 234 -7.89 1.02 -18.15
N VAL A 235 -7.97 0.31 -17.02
CA VAL A 235 -6.81 -0.05 -16.19
C VAL A 235 -5.96 -1.10 -16.90
N LEU A 236 -4.67 -0.81 -17.15
CA LEU A 236 -3.77 -1.75 -17.84
C LEU A 236 -3.09 -2.74 -16.89
N ASN A 237 -2.70 -2.31 -15.69
CA ASN A 237 -1.97 -3.14 -14.75
C ASN A 237 -2.29 -2.76 -13.31
N ARG A 238 -2.25 -3.76 -12.43
CA ARG A 238 -2.45 -3.67 -10.98
C ARG A 238 -1.29 -4.37 -10.28
N TRP A 239 -0.74 -3.76 -9.23
CA TRP A 239 0.19 -4.43 -8.33
C TRP A 239 0.13 -3.82 -6.93
N VAL A 240 0.83 -4.46 -6.00
CA VAL A 240 0.95 -4.04 -4.61
C VAL A 240 2.32 -3.40 -4.40
N VAL A 241 2.32 -2.19 -3.85
CA VAL A 241 3.48 -1.46 -3.32
C VAL A 241 3.54 -1.77 -1.82
N PRO A 242 4.57 -2.46 -1.32
CA PRO A 242 4.70 -2.81 0.09
C PRO A 242 4.86 -1.59 1.00
N ASP A 243 4.58 -1.77 2.29
CA ASP A 243 4.73 -0.77 3.37
C ASP A 243 6.15 -0.19 3.51
N LEU A 244 7.20 -0.99 3.28
CA LEU A 244 8.59 -0.53 3.34
C LEU A 244 8.98 0.40 2.19
N TYR A 245 8.20 0.44 1.11
CA TYR A 245 8.45 1.33 -0.02
C TYR A 245 7.88 2.73 0.30
N PRO A 246 8.70 3.80 0.28
CA PRO A 246 8.20 5.14 0.60
C PRO A 246 7.12 5.58 -0.38
N THR A 247 5.87 5.70 0.08
CA THR A 247 4.77 6.17 -0.77
C THR A 247 4.77 7.69 -0.89
N GLY A 248 5.61 8.39 -0.11
CA GLY A 248 5.62 9.85 -0.01
C GLY A 248 4.51 10.41 0.88
N TYR A 249 3.80 9.56 1.65
CA TYR A 249 2.92 10.02 2.70
C TYR A 249 3.74 10.61 3.86
N THR A 250 4.64 9.85 4.49
CA THR A 250 5.54 10.33 5.55
C THR A 250 6.39 11.48 5.04
N GLY A 251 6.50 12.53 5.86
CA GLY A 251 7.30 13.69 5.50
C GLY A 251 8.79 13.37 5.40
N PHE A 252 9.47 14.00 4.45
CA PHE A 252 10.87 13.75 4.15
C PHE A 252 11.60 15.03 3.75
N TYR A 253 12.90 15.07 3.97
CA TYR A 253 13.78 16.03 3.33
C TYR A 253 14.28 15.48 2.00
N THR A 254 14.35 16.33 1.00
CA THR A 254 15.00 16.05 -0.29
C THR A 254 15.98 17.16 -0.63
N MET A 255 17.03 16.89 -1.40
CA MET A 255 17.91 17.97 -1.86
C MET A 255 17.10 18.99 -2.67
N LYS A 256 17.36 20.27 -2.39
CA LYS A 256 16.69 21.39 -3.07
C LYS A 256 16.98 21.39 -4.57
N TYR A 257 18.21 21.03 -4.93
CA TYR A 257 18.72 20.95 -6.30
C TYR A 257 19.20 19.53 -6.61
N GLU A 258 19.36 19.21 -7.89
CA GLU A 258 20.16 18.06 -8.30
C GLU A 258 21.61 18.19 -7.80
N VAL A 259 22.31 17.06 -7.67
CA VAL A 259 23.73 17.07 -7.32
C VAL A 259 24.53 17.89 -8.33
N SER A 260 25.22 18.92 -7.87
CA SER A 260 26.14 19.75 -8.68
C SER A 260 27.46 19.02 -8.98
N GLN A 261 28.18 19.47 -10.01
CA GLN A 261 29.51 18.94 -10.33
C GLN A 261 30.49 19.12 -9.16
N GLU A 262 30.40 20.24 -8.43
CA GLU A 262 31.16 20.48 -7.19
C GLU A 262 30.91 19.42 -6.12
N GLN A 263 29.64 19.12 -5.84
CA GLN A 263 29.28 18.11 -4.84
C GLN A 263 29.76 16.71 -5.25
N TYR A 264 29.63 16.36 -6.53
CA TYR A 264 30.06 15.06 -7.02
C TYR A 264 31.58 14.90 -7.04
N VAL A 265 32.34 15.93 -7.46
CA VAL A 265 33.82 15.91 -7.38
C VAL A 265 34.30 15.87 -5.93
N ASN A 266 33.61 16.57 -5.01
CA ASN A 266 33.91 16.46 -3.59
C ASN A 266 33.74 15.02 -3.07
N PHE A 267 32.73 14.31 -3.54
CA PHE A 267 32.56 12.88 -3.29
C PHE A 267 33.69 12.05 -3.93
N LEU A 268 33.97 12.22 -5.22
CA LEU A 268 35.02 11.48 -5.94
C LEU A 268 36.40 11.62 -5.28
N ASN A 269 36.75 12.81 -4.80
CA ASN A 269 38.03 13.10 -4.15
C ASN A 269 38.12 12.55 -2.70
N ARG A 270 37.04 11.93 -2.18
CA ARG A 270 36.96 11.40 -0.82
C ARG A 270 36.64 9.90 -0.76
N ILE A 271 36.69 9.23 -1.90
CA ILE A 271 36.58 7.78 -2.03
C ILE A 271 37.90 7.21 -2.55
N THR A 272 38.09 5.90 -2.51
CA THR A 272 39.36 5.32 -2.98
C THR A 272 39.39 5.07 -4.45
N TYR A 273 40.59 4.81 -4.97
CA TYR A 273 40.83 4.52 -6.38
C TYR A 273 39.89 3.43 -6.93
N THR A 274 39.69 2.34 -6.18
CA THR A 274 38.78 1.26 -6.57
C THR A 274 37.34 1.75 -6.74
N ASP A 275 36.88 2.64 -5.86
CA ASP A 275 35.53 3.20 -5.95
C ASP A 275 35.44 4.34 -6.98
N GLN A 276 36.47 5.13 -7.19
CA GLN A 276 36.57 6.07 -8.31
C GLN A 276 36.45 5.32 -9.63
N LYS A 277 37.14 4.18 -9.77
CA LYS A 277 37.09 3.36 -10.99
C LYS A 277 35.70 2.82 -11.29
N LYS A 278 34.93 2.40 -10.27
CA LYS A 278 33.52 2.00 -10.45
C LYS A 278 32.62 3.15 -10.94
N ARG A 279 32.97 4.39 -10.60
CA ARG A 279 32.22 5.62 -10.92
C ARG A 279 32.62 6.27 -12.24
N ILE A 280 33.88 6.16 -12.64
CA ILE A 280 34.34 6.69 -13.94
C ILE A 280 34.26 5.60 -15.04
N GLY A 281 34.39 4.33 -14.66
CA GLY A 281 34.43 3.18 -15.57
C GLY A 281 35.86 2.75 -15.91
N ASN A 282 35.98 1.82 -16.87
CA ASN A 282 37.26 1.27 -17.34
C ASN A 282 38.22 2.35 -17.92
N ASP A 283 37.69 3.53 -18.23
CA ASP A 283 38.46 4.68 -18.69
C ASP A 283 39.40 5.26 -17.63
N LEU A 284 39.16 5.06 -16.33
CA LEU A 284 39.96 5.73 -15.30
C LEU A 284 41.44 5.33 -15.37
N ASP A 285 41.76 4.08 -15.65
CA ASP A 285 43.16 3.63 -15.74
C ASP A 285 43.91 4.30 -16.90
N ASN A 286 43.18 4.69 -17.95
CA ASN A 286 43.72 5.28 -19.16
C ASN A 286 43.60 6.82 -19.19
N LEU A 287 42.92 7.43 -18.22
CA LEU A 287 42.67 8.87 -18.18
C LEU A 287 43.94 9.62 -17.75
N ALA A 288 44.36 10.58 -18.56
CA ALA A 288 45.50 11.45 -18.30
C ALA A 288 45.08 12.80 -17.70
N PRO A 289 45.95 13.50 -16.95
CA PRO A 289 45.66 14.85 -16.45
C PRO A 289 45.26 15.81 -17.58
N GLY A 290 44.21 16.61 -17.35
CA GLY A 290 43.60 17.50 -18.33
C GLY A 290 42.50 16.86 -19.20
N GLN A 291 42.29 15.55 -19.12
CA GLN A 291 41.20 14.89 -19.86
C GLN A 291 39.91 14.84 -19.04
N PHE A 292 38.78 14.97 -19.74
CA PHE A 292 37.44 14.92 -19.13
C PHE A 292 37.07 13.51 -18.66
N ALA A 293 36.51 13.44 -17.45
CA ALA A 293 36.08 12.20 -16.84
C ALA A 293 34.91 11.56 -17.60
N PHE A 294 33.95 12.38 -18.03
CA PHE A 294 32.73 11.96 -18.70
C PHE A 294 32.64 12.48 -20.13
N GLY A 295 31.95 11.75 -21.01
CA GLY A 295 31.79 12.14 -22.41
C GLY A 295 33.09 12.05 -23.22
N LYS A 296 33.35 13.07 -24.05
CA LYS A 296 34.55 13.13 -24.89
C LYS A 296 35.76 13.55 -24.05
N LYS A 297 36.91 12.89 -24.22
CA LYS A 297 38.09 13.10 -23.36
C LYS A 297 38.82 14.42 -23.60
N ASP A 298 38.78 14.95 -24.82
CA ASP A 298 39.59 16.10 -25.22
C ASP A 298 38.82 17.43 -25.26
N LEU A 299 37.51 17.41 -25.02
CA LEU A 299 36.67 18.61 -24.98
C LEU A 299 35.45 18.41 -24.08
N PRO A 300 34.99 19.47 -23.38
CA PRO A 300 33.82 19.37 -22.53
C PRO A 300 32.61 19.01 -23.38
N ASN A 301 31.83 18.04 -22.93
CA ASN A 301 30.65 17.56 -23.64
C ASN A 301 29.41 17.74 -22.76
N TYR A 302 28.36 18.33 -23.32
CA TYR A 302 27.12 18.63 -22.60
C TYR A 302 27.36 19.31 -21.25
N ARG A 303 28.25 20.31 -21.25
CA ARG A 303 28.62 21.13 -20.08
C ARG A 303 29.10 20.37 -18.84
N ASN A 304 29.61 19.14 -19.01
CA ASN A 304 30.37 18.48 -17.96
C ASN A 304 31.83 18.96 -18.01
N GLY A 305 32.24 19.68 -16.97
CA GLY A 305 33.58 20.26 -16.83
C GLY A 305 34.56 19.39 -16.02
N ILE A 306 34.15 18.20 -15.58
CA ILE A 306 34.96 17.39 -14.66
C ILE A 306 36.16 16.80 -15.40
N ILE A 307 37.36 17.15 -14.95
CA ILE A 307 38.63 16.65 -15.50
C ILE A 307 39.43 15.88 -14.47
N LEU A 308 40.31 14.99 -14.94
CA LEU A 308 41.40 14.48 -14.11
C LEU A 308 42.41 15.61 -13.90
N GLN A 309 42.57 16.10 -12.68
CA GLN A 309 43.53 17.15 -12.36
C GLN A 309 44.92 16.58 -12.05
N GLU A 310 44.99 15.56 -11.20
CA GLU A 310 46.27 15.00 -10.75
C GLU A 310 46.22 13.48 -10.64
N ARG A 311 47.30 12.84 -11.09
CA ARG A 311 47.54 11.40 -10.92
C ARG A 311 48.86 11.18 -10.18
N PHE A 312 48.80 10.37 -9.13
CA PHE A 312 49.98 9.98 -8.35
C PHE A 312 50.75 8.82 -9.00
N ARG A 313 52.03 8.66 -8.65
CA ARG A 313 52.93 7.64 -9.26
C ARG A 313 52.45 6.20 -9.03
N THR A 314 51.78 5.94 -7.92
CA THR A 314 51.18 4.64 -7.59
C THR A 314 49.78 4.56 -8.17
N HIS A 315 49.56 3.62 -9.09
CA HIS A 315 48.28 3.45 -9.79
C HIS A 315 47.11 3.06 -8.84
N ASP A 316 47.40 2.60 -7.62
CA ASP A 316 46.38 2.25 -6.62
C ASP A 316 45.98 3.40 -5.69
N THR A 317 46.54 4.60 -5.88
CA THR A 317 46.21 5.79 -5.08
C THR A 317 45.10 6.58 -5.75
N ALA A 318 44.12 7.04 -4.97
CA ALA A 318 43.01 7.84 -5.48
C ALA A 318 43.53 9.06 -6.26
N VAL A 319 42.97 9.31 -7.43
CA VAL A 319 43.31 10.47 -8.27
C VAL A 319 42.55 11.71 -7.79
N ILE A 320 42.98 12.90 -8.20
CA ILE A 320 42.27 14.15 -7.91
C ILE A 320 41.54 14.62 -9.17
N PHE A 321 40.25 14.88 -9.02
CA PHE A 321 39.42 15.52 -10.04
C PHE A 321 39.31 17.03 -9.77
N GLY A 322 39.21 17.80 -10.85
CA GLY A 322 38.97 19.24 -10.86
C GLY A 322 38.00 19.64 -11.97
N PHE A 323 37.98 20.92 -12.32
CA PHE A 323 37.06 21.50 -13.31
C PHE A 323 37.79 22.30 -14.38
N ASP A 324 37.34 22.20 -15.63
CA ASP A 324 37.85 22.96 -16.78
C ASP A 324 36.78 23.05 -17.89
N LEU A 325 35.66 23.72 -17.61
CA LEU A 325 34.54 23.79 -18.55
C LEU A 325 34.78 24.82 -19.66
N ASN A 326 35.43 25.93 -19.34
CA ASN A 326 35.66 27.01 -20.31
C ASN A 326 36.94 26.77 -21.16
N GLY A 327 37.77 25.78 -20.81
CA GLY A 327 39.01 25.43 -21.50
C GLY A 327 40.14 26.44 -21.31
N ASP A 328 40.05 27.32 -20.32
CA ASP A 328 41.05 28.33 -20.01
C ASP A 328 41.98 27.93 -18.83
N ASN A 329 43.02 28.74 -18.60
CA ASN A 329 43.93 28.51 -17.48
C ASN A 329 43.86 29.70 -16.50
N PRO A 330 43.90 29.45 -15.18
CA PRO A 330 44.08 28.15 -14.52
C PRO A 330 42.77 27.34 -14.38
N ILE A 331 42.90 26.01 -14.41
CA ILE A 331 41.81 25.08 -14.06
C ILE A 331 41.24 25.38 -12.66
N ASN A 332 39.98 25.00 -12.43
CA ASN A 332 39.19 25.29 -11.23
C ASN A 332 38.90 26.79 -11.01
N SER A 333 38.82 27.57 -12.08
CA SER A 333 38.27 28.92 -12.06
C SER A 333 36.78 28.92 -11.66
N ASP A 334 36.24 30.08 -11.31
CA ASP A 334 34.83 30.20 -10.95
C ASP A 334 33.89 29.96 -12.15
N ALA A 335 34.42 30.08 -13.38
CA ALA A 335 33.72 29.85 -14.64
C ALA A 335 33.92 28.42 -15.20
N ASP A 336 34.44 27.49 -14.40
CA ASP A 336 34.64 26.10 -14.83
C ASP A 336 33.45 25.17 -14.54
N GLY A 337 32.26 25.73 -14.34
CA GLY A 337 31.04 24.94 -14.25
C GLY A 337 30.88 24.14 -12.95
N LYS A 338 31.56 24.54 -11.87
CA LYS A 338 31.46 23.92 -10.54
C LYS A 338 29.99 23.75 -10.09
N SER A 339 29.19 24.80 -10.28
CA SER A 339 27.78 24.84 -9.85
C SER A 339 26.79 24.32 -10.90
N VAL A 340 27.26 23.85 -12.06
CA VAL A 340 26.42 23.18 -13.06
C VAL A 340 25.92 21.85 -12.51
N ALA A 341 24.67 21.49 -12.80
CA ALA A 341 24.11 20.20 -12.39
C ALA A 341 24.93 19.05 -13.00
N CYS A 342 25.28 18.06 -12.19
CA CYS A 342 26.15 16.97 -12.62
C CYS A 342 25.35 15.93 -13.40
N ASN A 343 25.60 15.87 -14.70
CA ASN A 343 25.07 14.85 -15.59
C ASN A 343 25.96 13.60 -15.67
N TYR A 344 25.54 12.59 -16.44
CA TYR A 344 26.23 11.29 -16.60
C TYR A 344 26.19 10.38 -15.36
N LEU A 345 25.27 10.63 -14.44
CA LEU A 345 25.16 9.86 -13.19
C LEU A 345 24.28 8.62 -13.38
N THR A 346 24.66 7.53 -12.70
CA THR A 346 24.00 6.22 -12.80
C THR A 346 23.31 5.82 -11.49
N PRO A 347 22.42 4.82 -11.48
CA PRO A 347 21.88 4.25 -10.25
C PRO A 347 22.93 3.84 -9.21
N ASP A 348 24.11 3.41 -9.66
CA ASP A 348 25.21 3.04 -8.77
C ASP A 348 25.88 4.26 -8.14
N ASP A 349 25.90 5.39 -8.85
CA ASP A 349 26.34 6.69 -8.32
C ASP A 349 25.35 7.21 -7.28
N VAL A 350 24.04 7.06 -7.52
CA VAL A 350 22.99 7.47 -6.55
C VAL A 350 23.15 6.70 -5.24
N ARG A 351 23.23 5.37 -5.31
CA ARG A 351 23.38 4.54 -4.10
C ARG A 351 24.67 4.86 -3.37
N ALA A 352 25.80 4.97 -4.07
CA ALA A 352 27.09 5.26 -3.43
C ALA A 352 27.13 6.66 -2.80
N TYR A 353 26.64 7.69 -3.49
CA TYR A 353 26.62 9.04 -2.91
C TYR A 353 25.66 9.14 -1.73
N CYS A 354 24.46 8.54 -1.84
CA CYS A 354 23.50 8.53 -0.74
C CYS A 354 24.05 7.79 0.47
N ASP A 355 24.68 6.63 0.26
CA ASP A 355 25.34 5.91 1.35
C ASP A 355 26.44 6.77 1.98
N TRP A 356 27.36 7.31 1.17
CA TRP A 356 28.43 8.20 1.61
C TRP A 356 27.92 9.42 2.39
N ALA A 357 26.80 10.02 1.98
CA ALA A 357 26.23 11.17 2.65
C ALA A 357 25.41 10.81 3.90
N GLY A 358 25.11 9.53 4.15
CA GLY A 358 24.13 9.14 5.16
C GLY A 358 22.68 9.49 4.77
N LEU A 359 22.40 9.56 3.47
CA LEU A 359 21.08 9.79 2.89
C LEU A 359 20.56 8.47 2.29
N ARG A 360 19.42 8.52 1.61
CA ARG A 360 18.94 7.43 0.76
C ARG A 360 18.46 7.94 -0.60
N PRO A 361 18.40 7.07 -1.62
CA PRO A 361 17.69 7.38 -2.85
C PRO A 361 16.20 7.65 -2.58
N HIS A 362 15.54 8.35 -3.50
CA HIS A 362 14.11 8.59 -3.43
C HIS A 362 13.30 7.56 -4.21
N SER A 363 12.06 7.38 -3.76
CA SER A 363 11.05 6.64 -4.50
C SER A 363 10.42 7.51 -5.60
N GLU A 364 9.83 6.87 -6.61
CA GLU A 364 9.04 7.53 -7.65
C GLU A 364 7.84 8.28 -7.05
N MET A 365 7.24 7.75 -6.00
CA MET A 365 6.09 8.36 -5.33
C MET A 365 6.50 9.59 -4.50
N GLU A 366 7.69 9.57 -3.88
CA GLU A 366 8.28 10.74 -3.21
C GLU A 366 8.62 11.86 -4.19
N TYR A 367 9.19 11.54 -5.36
CA TYR A 367 9.40 12.54 -6.43
C TYR A 367 8.10 13.26 -6.76
N GLU A 368 7.03 12.50 -6.95
CA GLU A 368 5.74 13.04 -7.35
C GLU A 368 5.08 13.84 -6.21
N LYS A 369 5.18 13.38 -4.95
CA LYS A 369 4.81 14.20 -3.78
C LYS A 369 5.59 15.52 -3.73
N GLY A 370 6.89 15.49 -4.02
CA GLY A 370 7.76 16.67 -4.09
C GLY A 370 7.35 17.68 -5.17
N CYS A 371 6.58 17.26 -6.16
CA CYS A 371 6.02 18.10 -7.22
C CYS A 371 4.58 18.55 -6.97
N ARG A 372 3.91 18.02 -5.94
CA ARG A 372 2.45 18.17 -5.78
C ARG A 372 2.06 18.82 -4.47
N GLN A 373 0.94 19.52 -4.53
CA GLN A 373 0.29 20.02 -3.34
C GLN A 373 -0.14 18.88 -2.41
N ARG A 374 0.03 19.08 -1.11
CA ARG A 374 -0.58 18.25 -0.06
C ARG A 374 -2.11 18.37 -0.12
N ASN A 375 -2.77 17.22 -0.16
CA ASN A 375 -4.21 17.05 -0.04
C ASN A 375 -5.08 18.08 -0.78
N PRO A 376 -4.92 18.26 -2.10
CA PRO A 376 -5.78 19.16 -2.86
C PRO A 376 -7.22 18.60 -2.89
N ALA A 377 -8.22 19.47 -2.92
CA ALA A 377 -9.63 19.06 -2.91
C ALA A 377 -10.06 18.27 -4.17
N ILE A 378 -9.33 18.43 -5.27
CA ILE A 378 -9.55 17.73 -6.54
C ILE A 378 -8.18 17.27 -7.04
N GLY A 379 -8.10 16.02 -7.49
CA GLY A 379 -6.89 15.50 -8.14
C GLY A 379 -6.53 16.29 -9.40
N ALA A 380 -5.24 16.40 -9.69
CA ALA A 380 -4.77 17.05 -10.91
C ALA A 380 -5.34 16.34 -12.15
N ASN A 381 -5.88 17.11 -13.09
CA ASN A 381 -6.40 16.64 -14.37
C ASN A 381 -5.97 17.63 -15.47
N ASP A 382 -4.68 17.99 -15.51
CA ASP A 382 -4.17 19.03 -16.42
C ASP A 382 -2.78 18.77 -17.00
N ARG A 383 -2.11 17.63 -16.71
CA ARG A 383 -0.69 17.38 -17.04
C ARG A 383 0.27 18.44 -16.48
N SER A 384 0.03 18.87 -15.25
CA SER A 384 0.87 19.86 -14.58
C SER A 384 2.34 19.45 -14.44
N PHE A 385 3.21 20.44 -14.60
CA PHE A 385 4.62 20.41 -14.21
C PHE A 385 4.78 20.66 -12.70
N ALA A 386 6.02 20.70 -12.18
CA ALA A 386 6.28 20.82 -10.75
C ALA A 386 5.67 22.07 -10.09
N TRP A 387 5.48 23.15 -10.84
CA TRP A 387 4.84 24.39 -10.40
C TRP A 387 3.30 24.37 -10.47
N GLY A 388 2.68 23.21 -10.75
CA GLY A 388 1.23 23.03 -10.68
C GLY A 388 0.43 23.63 -11.85
N SER A 389 1.05 23.86 -12.99
CA SER A 389 0.36 24.22 -14.24
C SER A 389 0.95 23.45 -15.43
N PRO A 390 0.22 23.30 -16.56
CA PRO A 390 0.76 22.73 -17.78
C PRO A 390 1.49 23.73 -18.68
N ASN A 391 1.65 24.99 -18.24
CA ASN A 391 2.32 26.02 -19.03
C ASN A 391 3.79 26.09 -18.65
N PHE A 392 4.67 26.26 -19.64
CA PHE A 392 6.11 26.37 -19.44
C PHE A 392 6.75 27.42 -20.36
N ALA A 393 7.89 27.94 -19.93
CA ALA A 393 8.80 28.79 -20.68
C ALA A 393 10.18 28.13 -20.70
N SER A 394 10.70 27.87 -21.89
CA SER A 394 11.91 27.05 -22.08
C SER A 394 13.09 27.85 -22.64
N LEU A 395 14.31 27.52 -22.22
CA LEU A 395 15.55 28.00 -22.83
C LEU A 395 15.78 27.39 -24.23
N GLN A 396 15.47 28.14 -25.29
CA GLN A 396 15.52 27.65 -26.69
C GLN A 396 16.82 28.00 -27.43
N ALA A 397 17.67 28.88 -26.87
CA ALA A 397 18.94 29.28 -27.46
C ALA A 397 19.93 29.69 -26.36
N TRP A 398 21.23 29.51 -26.60
CA TRP A 398 22.30 29.90 -25.67
C TRP A 398 23.08 31.08 -26.21
N ASN A 399 22.86 32.25 -25.62
CA ASN A 399 23.56 33.48 -25.96
C ASN A 399 23.44 34.47 -24.79
N THR A 400 24.13 35.61 -24.89
CA THR A 400 24.18 36.64 -23.84
C THR A 400 22.83 37.29 -23.49
N SER A 401 21.78 37.08 -24.29
CA SER A 401 20.43 37.56 -24.00
C SER A 401 19.57 36.52 -23.26
N THR A 402 19.99 35.25 -23.22
CA THR A 402 19.25 34.16 -22.60
C THR A 402 19.98 33.54 -21.41
N VAL A 403 21.30 33.69 -21.34
CA VAL A 403 22.15 33.26 -20.22
C VAL A 403 23.12 34.37 -19.88
N LYS A 404 23.21 34.69 -18.59
CA LYS A 404 24.14 35.65 -18.00
C LYS A 404 25.19 34.91 -17.18
N ASN A 405 26.44 35.39 -17.20
CA ASN A 405 27.57 34.81 -16.49
C ASN A 405 27.75 33.30 -16.79
N ASP A 406 27.80 32.96 -18.07
CA ASP A 406 27.91 31.57 -18.55
C ASP A 406 29.04 30.80 -17.83
N ASN A 407 28.72 29.60 -17.36
CA ASN A 407 29.58 28.66 -16.64
C ASN A 407 30.03 29.12 -15.24
N ALA A 408 29.74 30.36 -14.87
CA ALA A 408 30.08 30.91 -13.56
C ALA A 408 29.09 30.45 -12.48
N GLU A 409 29.52 30.55 -11.22
CA GLU A 409 28.65 30.23 -10.10
C GLU A 409 27.43 31.18 -9.97
N ASP A 410 27.44 32.37 -10.59
CA ASP A 410 26.28 33.30 -10.70
C ASP A 410 25.61 33.25 -12.07
N GLU A 411 25.68 32.09 -12.74
CA GLU A 411 24.90 31.83 -13.96
C GLU A 411 23.40 32.01 -13.70
N GLU A 412 22.76 32.81 -14.56
CA GLU A 412 21.33 33.12 -14.52
C GLU A 412 20.70 32.93 -15.90
N VAL A 413 19.53 32.29 -15.94
CA VAL A 413 18.72 32.14 -17.16
C VAL A 413 17.71 33.28 -17.26
N LEU A 414 17.79 34.02 -18.37
CA LEU A 414 17.09 35.30 -18.61
C LEU A 414 15.83 35.19 -19.46
N ILE A 415 15.24 34.00 -19.62
CA ILE A 415 14.06 33.82 -20.49
C ILE A 415 12.83 34.57 -20.00
N ALA A 416 12.10 35.23 -20.90
CA ALA A 416 10.85 35.91 -20.56
C ALA A 416 9.84 34.90 -19.98
N ASN A 417 9.15 35.31 -18.91
CA ASN A 417 8.10 34.48 -18.33
C ASN A 417 6.71 34.99 -18.72
N ALA A 418 5.76 34.08 -18.92
CA ALA A 418 4.33 34.37 -19.00
C ALA A 418 3.66 34.01 -17.66
N ALA A 419 2.49 34.59 -17.38
CA ALA A 419 1.74 34.24 -16.18
C ALA A 419 1.47 32.72 -16.14
N THR A 420 1.70 32.10 -14.99
CA THR A 420 1.57 30.66 -14.73
C THR A 420 2.43 29.73 -15.57
N ALA A 421 3.41 30.24 -16.34
CA ALA A 421 4.36 29.41 -17.08
C ALA A 421 5.65 29.21 -16.24
N GLY A 422 6.03 27.98 -15.92
CA GLY A 422 7.30 27.76 -15.21
C GLY A 422 8.51 27.80 -16.14
N ARG A 423 9.63 28.33 -15.67
CA ARG A 423 10.90 28.28 -16.42
C ARG A 423 11.53 26.90 -16.35
N MET A 424 12.18 26.50 -17.43
CA MET A 424 12.94 25.25 -17.51
C MET A 424 14.02 25.32 -18.61
N ASN A 425 14.99 24.39 -18.55
CA ASN A 425 15.93 24.19 -19.65
C ASN A 425 15.17 23.65 -20.89
N GLY A 426 15.53 23.99 -22.13
CA GLY A 426 14.62 23.74 -23.26
C GLY A 426 14.73 22.37 -23.95
N PRO A 427 13.61 21.78 -24.42
CA PRO A 427 13.55 20.41 -24.96
C PRO A 427 14.14 20.21 -26.36
N LYS A 428 14.86 21.19 -26.93
CA LYS A 428 15.27 21.15 -28.36
C LYS A 428 16.70 21.52 -28.67
N VAL A 429 17.47 21.98 -27.69
CA VAL A 429 18.83 22.40 -27.98
C VAL A 429 19.79 21.30 -27.58
N HIS A 430 19.88 20.33 -28.49
CA HIS A 430 20.65 19.08 -28.43
C HIS A 430 22.14 19.20 -28.09
N ASN A 431 22.66 20.38 -27.78
CA ASN A 431 24.07 20.62 -27.45
C ASN A 431 24.29 21.59 -26.28
N LEU A 432 23.24 22.05 -25.56
CA LEU A 432 23.42 23.08 -24.52
C LEU A 432 23.88 22.54 -23.16
N GLY A 433 23.68 21.25 -22.85
CA GLY A 433 23.98 20.75 -21.51
C GLY A 433 23.00 21.24 -20.44
N PRO A 434 23.17 20.79 -19.19
CA PRO A 434 22.48 21.36 -18.04
C PRO A 434 22.94 22.80 -17.75
N VAL A 435 22.07 23.54 -17.07
CA VAL A 435 22.39 24.84 -16.46
C VAL A 435 22.85 24.67 -15.01
N ARG A 436 23.36 25.74 -14.41
CA ARG A 436 23.62 25.86 -12.98
C ARG A 436 22.42 25.42 -12.12
N CYS A 437 22.67 24.70 -11.03
CA CYS A 437 21.64 24.40 -10.02
C CYS A 437 20.98 25.71 -9.54
N GLY A 438 19.69 25.89 -9.79
CA GLY A 438 18.97 27.12 -9.43
C GLY A 438 19.21 28.31 -10.37
N ALA A 439 19.66 28.10 -11.61
CA ALA A 439 19.90 29.18 -12.58
C ALA A 439 18.66 30.03 -12.92
N PHE A 440 17.45 29.54 -12.63
CA PHE A 440 16.20 30.24 -12.92
C PHE A 440 15.72 31.14 -11.77
N ALA A 441 16.14 30.84 -10.54
CA ALA A 441 15.76 31.56 -9.34
C ALA A 441 16.57 32.86 -9.16
N THR A 442 15.93 33.86 -8.58
CA THR A 442 16.49 35.18 -8.26
C THR A 442 15.92 35.68 -6.92
N GLU A 443 16.48 36.73 -6.31
CA GLU A 443 15.95 37.30 -5.05
C GLU A 443 14.43 37.61 -5.08
N THR A 444 13.87 37.89 -6.25
CA THR A 444 12.45 38.24 -6.44
C THR A 444 11.67 37.25 -7.31
N SER A 445 12.18 36.04 -7.53
CA SER A 445 11.45 35.05 -8.35
C SER A 445 10.28 34.45 -7.58
N ASP A 446 9.13 34.35 -8.23
CA ASP A 446 8.05 33.46 -7.80
C ASP A 446 8.34 32.02 -8.23
N ILE A 447 7.45 31.10 -7.87
CA ILE A 447 7.56 29.66 -8.15
C ILE A 447 7.71 29.41 -9.66
N TYR A 448 7.00 30.17 -10.49
CA TYR A 448 7.02 30.03 -11.94
C TYR A 448 8.36 30.49 -12.53
N LYS A 449 8.83 31.69 -12.16
CA LYS A 449 10.12 32.22 -12.61
C LYS A 449 11.27 31.34 -12.12
N ALA A 450 11.18 30.78 -10.93
CA ALA A 450 12.19 29.89 -10.37
C ALA A 450 12.15 28.46 -10.92
N GLY A 451 11.13 28.06 -11.67
CA GLY A 451 10.95 26.65 -12.07
C GLY A 451 10.74 25.72 -10.85
N ALA A 452 10.30 26.28 -9.72
CA ALA A 452 10.25 25.59 -8.45
C ALA A 452 8.94 24.79 -8.27
N SER A 453 9.02 23.71 -7.50
CA SER A 453 7.84 23.05 -6.99
C SER A 453 7.12 23.88 -5.93
N LYS A 454 5.90 23.47 -5.55
CA LYS A 454 5.16 24.12 -4.45
C LYS A 454 5.93 24.14 -3.13
N TRP A 455 6.83 23.18 -2.92
CA TRP A 455 7.64 23.10 -1.70
C TRP A 455 8.93 23.92 -1.78
N GLY A 456 9.22 24.59 -2.91
CA GLY A 456 10.49 25.30 -3.11
C GLY A 456 11.64 24.39 -3.55
N ILE A 457 11.33 23.17 -4.02
CA ILE A 457 12.31 22.29 -4.64
C ILE A 457 12.53 22.74 -6.08
N MET A 458 13.78 22.89 -6.49
CA MET A 458 14.13 23.49 -7.77
C MET A 458 14.30 22.42 -8.85
N GLU A 459 13.95 22.78 -10.08
CA GLU A 459 14.20 21.98 -11.30
C GLU A 459 13.63 20.56 -11.35
N MET A 460 12.61 20.22 -10.56
CA MET A 460 12.03 18.86 -10.57
C MET A 460 11.51 18.41 -11.95
N THR A 461 10.97 19.33 -12.76
CA THR A 461 10.55 19.08 -14.15
C THR A 461 11.43 19.82 -15.17
N GLY A 462 12.58 20.35 -14.73
CA GLY A 462 13.51 21.16 -15.53
C GLY A 462 14.93 20.61 -15.46
N ASN A 463 15.86 21.21 -16.19
CA ASN A 463 17.29 20.88 -16.19
C ASN A 463 17.61 19.38 -16.43
N LEU A 464 17.95 18.56 -15.42
CA LEU A 464 18.30 17.14 -15.59
C LEU A 464 17.14 16.17 -15.31
N ALA A 465 17.15 15.01 -15.99
CA ALA A 465 16.28 13.91 -15.61
C ALA A 465 16.94 13.14 -14.46
N GLU A 466 16.15 12.72 -13.47
CA GLU A 466 16.69 12.20 -12.22
C GLU A 466 16.32 10.74 -11.96
N VAL A 467 17.25 10.02 -11.35
CA VAL A 467 17.13 8.58 -11.07
C VAL A 467 16.35 8.32 -9.78
N TYR A 468 15.24 7.58 -9.88
CA TYR A 468 14.40 7.18 -8.74
C TYR A 468 14.13 5.67 -8.72
N TYR A 469 13.82 5.11 -7.54
CA TYR A 469 13.28 3.75 -7.44
C TYR A 469 11.83 3.71 -7.91
N ASN A 470 11.54 2.97 -8.97
CA ASN A 470 10.18 2.91 -9.52
C ASN A 470 9.26 2.03 -8.67
N ALA A 471 7.98 2.39 -8.59
CA ALA A 471 7.02 1.71 -7.72
C ALA A 471 6.62 0.30 -8.19
N ARG A 472 7.05 -0.15 -9.38
CA ARG A 472 6.64 -1.43 -9.98
C ARG A 472 7.68 -2.52 -9.81
N GLN A 473 8.86 -2.32 -10.37
CA GLN A 473 10.01 -3.24 -10.27
C GLN A 473 10.85 -2.95 -9.02
N GLY A 474 11.04 -1.67 -8.67
CA GLY A 474 11.79 -1.24 -7.51
C GLY A 474 11.04 -1.30 -6.18
N LYS A 475 9.87 -1.95 -6.14
CA LYS A 475 8.97 -1.97 -4.97
C LYS A 475 9.53 -2.62 -3.70
N ASN A 476 10.63 -3.38 -3.82
CA ASN A 476 11.35 -3.95 -2.68
C ASN A 476 12.38 -2.98 -2.07
N PHE A 477 12.44 -1.74 -2.57
CA PHE A 477 13.24 -0.68 -1.97
C PHE A 477 12.70 -0.36 -0.57
N ASN A 478 13.54 -0.56 0.44
CA ASN A 478 13.22 -0.21 1.82
C ASN A 478 13.71 1.22 2.12
N GLY A 479 12.78 2.15 2.32
CA GLY A 479 13.11 3.54 2.61
C GLY A 479 13.31 3.88 4.08
N GLU A 480 13.22 2.89 4.97
CA GLU A 480 13.61 3.04 6.37
C GLU A 480 15.13 2.86 6.57
N VAL A 481 15.83 2.35 5.56
CA VAL A 481 17.26 2.14 5.61
C VAL A 481 17.99 3.31 4.94
N PHE A 482 18.94 3.87 5.68
CA PHE A 482 19.74 5.02 5.28
C PHE A 482 21.20 4.63 5.11
N GLY A 483 21.92 5.44 4.33
CA GLY A 483 23.37 5.38 4.28
C GLY A 483 24.01 5.42 5.65
N ASP A 484 25.10 4.70 5.83
CA ASP A 484 25.90 4.74 7.06
C ASP A 484 27.18 5.58 6.89
N GLY A 485 27.38 6.13 5.70
CA GLY A 485 28.55 6.92 5.37
C GLY A 485 29.72 6.07 4.86
N ASN A 486 29.56 4.75 4.71
CA ASN A 486 30.60 3.80 4.32
C ASN A 486 30.22 2.96 3.08
N ILE A 487 30.59 3.49 1.90
CA ILE A 487 30.27 2.92 0.57
C ILE A 487 30.93 1.57 0.23
N TRP A 488 31.69 1.01 1.16
CA TRP A 488 32.49 -0.19 0.99
C TRP A 488 31.80 -1.40 1.59
N SER A 489 30.89 -1.15 2.52
CA SER A 489 29.90 -2.12 2.97
C SER A 489 28.64 -2.05 2.13
N SER A 490 27.86 -3.12 2.19
CA SER A 490 26.49 -3.05 1.72
C SER A 490 25.61 -2.34 2.74
N VAL A 491 24.68 -1.52 2.24
CA VAL A 491 23.48 -1.14 2.97
C VAL A 491 22.54 -2.35 3.03
N ALA A 492 22.37 -2.90 4.23
CA ALA A 492 21.63 -4.14 4.45
C ALA A 492 21.01 -4.22 5.84
N SER A 493 19.81 -4.78 5.88
CA SER A 493 19.08 -5.16 7.07
C SER A 493 19.38 -6.61 7.37
N TRP A 494 19.09 -7.03 8.59
CA TRP A 494 19.48 -8.33 9.07
C TRP A 494 18.27 -9.05 9.63
N ARG A 495 17.83 -10.08 8.92
CA ARG A 495 16.71 -10.92 9.32
C ARG A 495 17.22 -12.06 10.20
N THR A 496 16.58 -12.36 11.31
CA THR A 496 17.00 -13.41 12.27
C THR A 496 16.18 -14.68 12.16
N ASP A 497 15.46 -14.87 11.06
CA ASP A 497 14.50 -15.96 10.81
C ASP A 497 14.95 -16.86 9.63
N THR A 498 16.17 -16.68 9.11
CA THR A 498 16.67 -17.52 8.02
C THR A 498 17.03 -18.90 8.54
N VAL A 499 16.37 -19.93 8.03
CA VAL A 499 16.62 -21.32 8.45
C VAL A 499 17.66 -21.98 7.55
N VAL A 500 18.70 -22.53 8.17
CA VAL A 500 19.73 -23.34 7.52
C VAL A 500 19.76 -24.73 8.13
N HIS A 501 19.51 -25.73 7.29
CA HIS A 501 19.64 -27.13 7.67
C HIS A 501 21.10 -27.56 7.78
N VAL A 502 21.47 -28.14 8.92
CA VAL A 502 22.81 -28.67 9.23
C VAL A 502 22.72 -30.18 9.52
N TYR A 503 23.39 -30.96 8.68
CA TYR A 503 23.40 -32.43 8.78
C TYR A 503 24.83 -32.97 8.87
N GLY A 504 25.04 -33.97 9.72
CA GLY A 504 26.31 -34.70 9.84
C GLY A 504 26.18 -35.97 10.69
N ILE A 505 26.88 -37.01 10.28
CA ILE A 505 27.01 -38.27 11.03
C ILE A 505 28.46 -38.42 11.49
N PHE A 506 28.65 -38.71 12.76
CA PHE A 506 29.96 -38.87 13.40
C PHE A 506 30.03 -40.20 14.13
N ASP A 507 31.05 -41.00 13.84
CA ASP A 507 31.39 -42.18 14.64
C ASP A 507 32.43 -41.76 15.69
N VAL A 508 32.08 -41.86 16.97
CA VAL A 508 32.95 -41.43 18.09
C VAL A 508 33.33 -42.62 18.97
N GLY A 509 34.54 -42.55 19.55
CA GLY A 509 35.06 -43.56 20.47
C GLY A 509 34.34 -43.57 21.83
N HIS A 510 34.72 -44.51 22.70
CA HIS A 510 34.19 -44.58 24.06
C HIS A 510 34.61 -43.35 24.89
N GLY A 511 33.81 -42.96 25.87
CA GLY A 511 34.07 -41.78 26.72
C GLY A 511 33.22 -40.55 26.41
N ASN A 512 33.60 -39.40 26.99
CA ASN A 512 32.96 -38.12 26.71
C ASN A 512 33.31 -37.64 25.30
N TYR A 513 32.32 -37.13 24.57
CA TYR A 513 32.52 -36.57 23.24
C TYR A 513 31.93 -35.16 23.14
N THR A 514 32.44 -34.41 22.18
CA THR A 514 31.80 -33.22 21.62
C THR A 514 32.04 -33.26 20.11
N VAL A 515 30.96 -33.37 19.35
CA VAL A 515 31.00 -33.31 17.89
C VAL A 515 30.43 -31.99 17.44
N ILE A 516 30.98 -31.44 16.36
CA ILE A 516 30.55 -30.16 15.80
C ILE A 516 30.30 -30.38 14.31
N ALA A 517 29.03 -30.30 13.91
CA ALA A 517 28.68 -30.20 12.49
C ALA A 517 28.72 -28.73 12.08
N SER A 518 29.35 -28.44 10.95
CA SER A 518 29.50 -27.07 10.44
C SER A 518 29.09 -26.99 8.97
N LYS A 519 28.39 -25.92 8.60
CA LYS A 519 28.05 -25.60 7.21
C LYS A 519 28.44 -24.16 6.89
N SER A 520 29.22 -23.97 5.84
CA SER A 520 29.68 -22.66 5.38
C SER A 520 28.83 -22.17 4.23
N LEU A 521 28.40 -20.91 4.28
CA LEU A 521 27.59 -20.27 3.25
C LEU A 521 28.16 -18.87 2.95
N PRO A 522 28.39 -18.52 1.67
CA PRO A 522 28.72 -17.15 1.29
C PRO A 522 27.50 -16.24 1.48
N MET A 523 27.71 -15.04 2.01
CA MET A 523 26.66 -14.03 2.12
C MET A 523 26.65 -13.10 0.90
N GLN A 524 25.51 -12.48 0.64
CA GLN A 524 25.32 -11.55 -0.49
C GLN A 524 25.79 -10.11 -0.18
N THR A 525 26.52 -9.91 0.91
CA THR A 525 26.92 -8.60 1.43
C THR A 525 28.45 -8.46 1.50
N ILE A 526 28.90 -7.22 1.50
CA ILE A 526 30.29 -6.85 1.73
C ILE A 526 30.37 -6.16 3.10
N ASN A 527 31.38 -6.54 3.89
CA ASN A 527 31.62 -5.93 5.19
C ASN A 527 32.29 -4.56 5.06
N LYS A 528 32.43 -3.85 6.18
CA LYS A 528 33.02 -2.51 6.26
C LYS A 528 34.51 -2.45 5.92
N LYS A 529 35.16 -3.60 5.71
CA LYS A 529 36.54 -3.70 5.21
C LYS A 529 36.61 -3.88 3.69
N GLY A 530 35.45 -3.94 3.01
CA GLY A 530 35.37 -4.26 1.58
C GLY A 530 35.46 -5.75 1.25
N ASN A 531 35.38 -6.65 2.25
CA ASN A 531 35.49 -8.10 2.05
C ASN A 531 34.11 -8.77 1.95
N ARG A 532 33.99 -9.80 1.09
CA ARG A 532 32.80 -10.67 1.06
C ARG A 532 32.67 -11.44 2.36
N MET A 533 31.47 -11.42 2.94
CA MET A 533 31.19 -12.11 4.21
C MET A 533 30.86 -13.58 4.00
N THR A 534 31.28 -14.42 4.96
CA THR A 534 30.90 -15.84 5.04
C THR A 534 30.23 -16.12 6.37
N THR A 535 29.19 -16.94 6.38
CA THR A 535 28.62 -17.47 7.63
C THR A 535 28.94 -18.94 7.78
N ILE A 536 29.30 -19.34 9.01
CA ILE A 536 29.56 -20.73 9.38
C ILE A 536 28.57 -21.09 10.48
N VAL A 537 27.59 -21.90 10.11
CA VAL A 537 26.57 -22.42 11.03
C VAL A 537 27.15 -23.66 11.72
N ARG A 538 27.26 -23.64 13.04
CA ARG A 538 27.86 -24.68 13.87
C ARG A 538 26.87 -25.22 14.88
N GLN A 539 26.70 -26.54 14.89
CA GLN A 539 25.90 -27.26 15.87
C GLN A 539 26.79 -28.24 16.61
N SER A 540 26.97 -28.00 17.92
CA SER A 540 27.65 -28.92 18.81
C SER A 540 26.66 -29.84 19.51
N LYS A 541 26.98 -31.14 19.53
CA LYS A 541 26.37 -32.10 20.45
C LYS A 541 27.46 -32.69 21.32
N SER A 542 27.24 -32.67 22.63
CA SER A 542 28.13 -33.24 23.63
C SER A 542 27.40 -34.32 24.40
N GLY A 543 28.12 -35.36 24.81
CA GLY A 543 27.53 -36.46 25.55
C GLY A 543 28.58 -37.50 25.94
N TYR A 544 28.11 -38.69 26.29
CA TYR A 544 28.96 -39.82 26.70
C TYR A 544 28.59 -41.08 25.91
N CYS A 545 29.60 -41.79 25.40
CA CYS A 545 29.41 -43.01 24.60
C CYS A 545 30.00 -44.24 25.26
N GLY A 546 29.49 -44.54 26.47
CA GLY A 546 29.86 -45.76 27.20
C GLY A 546 31.36 -45.84 27.53
N SER A 547 31.72 -46.85 28.31
CA SER A 547 33.11 -47.05 28.74
C SER A 547 33.91 -47.97 27.81
N TYR A 548 33.25 -48.67 26.88
CA TYR A 548 33.86 -49.80 26.15
C TYR A 548 33.50 -49.88 24.65
N LEU A 549 32.40 -49.26 24.19
CA LEU A 549 31.96 -49.31 22.79
C LEU A 549 31.76 -47.88 22.27
N GLY A 550 32.19 -47.60 21.04
CA GLY A 550 31.88 -46.34 20.38
C GLY A 550 30.38 -46.21 20.05
N CYS A 551 29.95 -45.00 19.69
CA CYS A 551 28.58 -44.71 19.29
C CYS A 551 28.57 -43.87 18.02
N ARG A 552 27.40 -43.81 17.37
CA ARG A 552 27.15 -42.93 16.22
C ARG A 552 26.29 -41.75 16.66
N ILE A 553 26.78 -40.55 16.42
CA ILE A 553 26.08 -39.30 16.72
C ILE A 553 25.59 -38.67 15.43
N VAL A 554 24.32 -38.28 15.41
CA VAL A 554 23.69 -37.59 14.29
C VAL A 554 23.36 -36.16 14.71
N VAL A 555 23.86 -35.21 13.95
CA VAL A 555 23.40 -33.82 13.96
C VAL A 555 22.51 -33.67 12.74
N ASP A 556 21.24 -33.37 12.95
CA ASP A 556 20.22 -33.21 11.92
C ASP A 556 19.26 -32.14 12.46
N GLU A 557 19.65 -30.88 12.30
CA GLU A 557 19.01 -29.76 12.99
C GLU A 557 18.81 -28.59 12.01
N ASP A 558 17.65 -27.97 12.11
CA ASP A 558 17.37 -26.69 11.46
C ASP A 558 17.81 -25.55 12.38
N VAL A 559 18.71 -24.71 11.86
CA VAL A 559 19.29 -23.61 12.64
C VAL A 559 18.81 -22.30 12.06
N THR A 560 18.14 -21.52 12.90
CA THR A 560 17.76 -20.15 12.55
C THR A 560 18.95 -19.22 12.77
N ILE A 561 19.31 -18.42 11.76
CA ILE A 561 20.50 -17.57 11.76
C ILE A 561 20.19 -16.15 11.27
N PRO A 562 20.98 -15.15 11.72
CA PRO A 562 21.00 -13.83 11.09
C PRO A 562 21.47 -13.91 9.64
N TRP A 563 20.73 -13.27 8.73
CA TRP A 563 21.08 -13.18 7.31
C TRP A 563 20.89 -11.76 6.78
N PRO A 564 21.85 -11.21 6.02
CA PRO A 564 21.73 -9.88 5.45
C PRO A 564 20.78 -9.90 4.26
N VAL A 565 19.88 -8.93 4.20
CA VAL A 565 19.01 -8.62 3.07
C VAL A 565 19.43 -7.25 2.55
N MET A 566 19.76 -7.14 1.26
CA MET A 566 20.10 -5.87 0.65
C MET A 566 18.85 -4.98 0.60
N ASP A 567 18.84 -3.88 1.33
CA ASP A 567 17.67 -2.99 1.45
C ASP A 567 17.50 -2.06 0.25
N TRP A 568 18.60 -1.78 -0.44
CA TRP A 568 18.62 -0.98 -1.65
C TRP A 568 18.87 -1.89 -2.86
N PRO A 569 17.82 -2.25 -3.62
CA PRO A 569 17.94 -3.12 -4.78
C PRO A 569 18.91 -2.53 -5.82
N ALA A 570 19.84 -3.35 -6.32
CA ALA A 570 20.87 -2.89 -7.25
C ALA A 570 20.51 -3.07 -8.73
N ALA A 571 19.52 -3.92 -9.04
CA ALA A 571 19.17 -4.24 -10.43
C ALA A 571 18.64 -3.00 -11.17
N LYS A 572 19.05 -2.81 -12.42
CA LYS A 572 18.82 -1.57 -13.17
C LYS A 572 17.35 -1.34 -13.49
N GLU A 573 16.58 -2.42 -13.61
CA GLU A 573 15.13 -2.40 -13.80
C GLU A 573 14.36 -1.82 -12.60
N ASN A 574 14.99 -1.71 -11.43
CA ASN A 574 14.41 -1.09 -10.25
C ASN A 574 14.36 0.44 -10.34
N PHE A 575 15.06 1.03 -11.31
CA PHE A 575 15.19 2.46 -11.46
C PHE A 575 14.41 3.01 -12.67
N ILE A 576 13.99 4.28 -12.57
CA ILE A 576 13.34 5.07 -13.61
C ILE A 576 13.99 6.46 -13.68
N LEU A 577 13.90 7.11 -14.84
CA LEU A 577 14.18 8.55 -14.95
C LEU A 577 12.87 9.34 -14.89
N LYS A 578 12.83 10.35 -14.03
CA LYS A 578 11.71 11.28 -13.92
C LYS A 578 12.20 12.72 -14.04
N GLY A 579 11.33 13.60 -14.51
CA GLY A 579 11.65 15.01 -14.64
C GLY A 579 12.65 15.29 -15.76
N GLY A 580 13.23 16.50 -15.71
CA GLY A 580 14.23 16.94 -16.67
C GLY A 580 13.69 17.43 -18.00
N SER A 581 14.46 18.29 -18.63
CA SER A 581 14.12 18.90 -19.92
C SER A 581 15.28 18.96 -20.91
N PHE A 582 16.48 18.60 -20.44
CA PHE A 582 17.70 18.40 -21.22
C PHE A 582 17.82 16.96 -21.79
N ALA A 583 16.72 16.31 -22.15
CA ALA A 583 16.78 14.97 -22.76
C ALA A 583 17.22 15.05 -24.23
N SER A 584 18.26 14.30 -24.62
CA SER A 584 18.64 14.12 -26.03
C SER A 584 17.68 13.14 -26.69
N GLU A 585 16.53 13.60 -27.21
CA GLU A 585 15.51 12.85 -27.98
C GLU A 585 15.82 11.34 -28.22
N ALA A 586 15.47 10.48 -27.27
CA ALA A 586 15.20 9.08 -27.58
C ALA A 586 13.72 8.99 -27.96
N LEU A 587 13.47 8.81 -29.28
CA LEU A 587 12.20 8.52 -29.98
C LEU A 587 11.58 9.70 -30.78
N GLY A 588 12.00 9.82 -32.05
CA GLY A 588 11.13 10.25 -33.16
C GLY A 588 10.82 11.75 -33.29
N ALA A 589 11.39 12.37 -34.31
CA ALA A 589 11.22 13.79 -34.65
C ALA A 589 9.78 14.15 -35.08
N GLY A 590 9.26 15.31 -34.62
CA GLY A 590 8.08 15.92 -35.26
C GLY A 590 7.49 17.19 -34.66
N SER A 591 7.35 17.34 -33.34
CA SER A 591 6.74 18.55 -32.77
C SER A 591 7.24 18.89 -31.36
N SER A 592 7.36 20.20 -31.07
CA SER A 592 7.77 20.73 -29.76
C SER A 592 6.80 20.42 -28.62
N LEU A 593 5.58 19.97 -28.95
CA LEU A 593 4.54 19.61 -27.98
C LEU A 593 4.70 18.18 -27.46
N LEU A 594 5.17 17.25 -28.30
CA LEU A 594 5.32 15.83 -27.93
C LEU A 594 6.39 15.58 -26.86
N VAL A 595 7.49 16.34 -26.86
CA VAL A 595 8.53 16.21 -25.83
C VAL A 595 8.05 16.81 -24.50
N ALA A 596 7.32 17.92 -24.54
CA ALA A 596 6.73 18.53 -23.35
C ALA A 596 5.65 17.68 -22.70
N ASP A 597 4.85 16.97 -23.49
CA ASP A 597 3.88 15.98 -22.99
C ASP A 597 4.55 14.86 -22.16
N ASN A 598 5.82 14.55 -22.40
CA ASN A 598 6.58 13.53 -21.68
C ASN A 598 7.30 14.08 -20.42
N MET A 599 7.27 15.40 -20.18
CA MET A 599 7.92 16.05 -19.04
C MET A 599 6.96 16.35 -17.88
N ALA A 600 5.66 16.07 -18.04
CA ALA A 600 4.67 16.22 -16.97
C ALA A 600 5.04 15.32 -15.78
N VAL A 601 4.72 15.76 -14.55
CA VAL A 601 5.07 15.06 -13.31
C VAL A 601 4.58 13.60 -13.33
N SER A 602 3.36 13.39 -13.84
CA SER A 602 2.68 12.09 -13.91
C SER A 602 3.19 11.16 -15.00
N TYR A 603 3.97 11.65 -15.96
CA TYR A 603 4.38 10.83 -17.10
C TYR A 603 5.26 9.67 -16.65
N ARG A 604 4.95 8.45 -17.09
CA ARG A 604 5.70 7.22 -16.78
C ARG A 604 6.16 6.44 -18.01
N GLY A 605 5.84 6.90 -19.23
CA GLY A 605 6.00 6.08 -20.44
C GLY A 605 7.38 5.42 -20.52
N ASP A 606 7.39 4.10 -20.74
CA ASP A 606 8.46 3.07 -20.89
C ASP A 606 9.96 3.37 -20.61
N THR A 607 10.28 4.45 -19.91
CA THR A 607 11.61 4.91 -19.53
C THR A 607 12.09 4.16 -18.29
N VAL A 608 11.93 2.83 -18.28
CA VAL A 608 12.76 1.99 -17.40
C VAL A 608 14.19 2.32 -17.78
N TYR A 609 14.98 2.83 -16.82
CA TYR A 609 16.32 3.36 -17.03
C TYR A 609 17.21 2.45 -17.92
N ALA A 610 16.95 1.13 -17.93
CA ALA A 610 17.79 0.14 -18.61
C ALA A 610 17.07 -1.04 -19.31
N ARG A 611 15.99 -0.84 -20.09
CA ARG A 611 15.50 -1.97 -20.93
C ARG A 611 16.29 -2.23 -22.22
N ALA A 612 17.27 -1.38 -22.59
CA ALA A 612 17.93 -1.51 -23.90
C ALA A 612 19.42 -1.11 -24.01
N LEU A 613 20.15 -0.74 -22.93
CA LEU A 613 21.54 -0.25 -23.07
C LEU A 613 22.60 -1.16 -22.42
N PRO A 614 23.79 -1.30 -23.03
CA PRO A 614 24.93 -2.01 -22.46
C PRO A 614 25.38 -1.43 -21.11
N ASP A 615 26.11 -2.23 -20.32
CA ASP A 615 26.39 -1.93 -18.92
C ASP A 615 27.20 -0.65 -18.66
N GLU A 616 27.88 -0.11 -19.67
CA GLU A 616 28.81 1.02 -19.55
C GLU A 616 28.25 2.37 -20.06
N LEU A 617 27.06 2.40 -20.67
CA LEU A 617 26.53 3.63 -21.27
C LEU A 617 25.89 4.55 -20.20
N ARG A 618 26.43 5.76 -20.07
CA ARG A 618 25.94 6.83 -19.18
C ARG A 618 25.12 7.84 -19.97
N TYR A 619 23.91 8.17 -19.50
CA TYR A 619 23.08 9.18 -20.16
C TYR A 619 23.62 10.58 -19.88
N ALA A 620 23.82 11.37 -20.94
CA ALA A 620 24.33 12.73 -20.81
C ALA A 620 23.40 13.69 -20.05
N TYR A 621 22.18 13.26 -19.73
CA TYR A 621 21.13 14.07 -19.09
C TYR A 621 20.62 13.45 -17.79
N SER A 622 21.23 12.38 -17.29
CA SER A 622 20.87 11.78 -16.00
C SER A 622 21.65 12.42 -14.85
N GLY A 623 20.90 12.90 -13.87
CA GLY A 623 21.37 13.33 -12.55
C GLY A 623 20.62 12.58 -11.45
N PHE A 624 20.71 13.09 -10.21
CA PHE A 624 19.88 12.61 -9.11
C PHE A 624 19.83 13.63 -7.97
N ARG A 625 18.90 13.38 -7.04
CA ARG A 625 18.86 13.93 -5.70
C ARG A 625 18.71 12.82 -4.65
N GLY A 626 19.29 13.05 -3.48
CA GLY A 626 19.11 12.18 -2.31
C GLY A 626 18.13 12.80 -1.31
N GLY A 627 17.71 12.01 -0.33
CA GLY A 627 16.85 12.51 0.74
C GLY A 627 16.88 11.66 1.99
N ARG A 628 15.97 12.00 2.90
CA ARG A 628 15.83 11.33 4.19
C ARG A 628 14.43 11.53 4.79
N SER A 629 13.78 10.45 5.20
CA SER A 629 12.54 10.51 5.97
C SER A 629 12.75 11.22 7.31
N VAL A 630 11.71 11.86 7.83
CA VAL A 630 11.75 12.53 9.14
C VAL A 630 10.85 11.77 10.12
N PRO A 631 11.30 11.49 11.35
CA PRO A 631 10.44 10.88 12.36
C PRO A 631 9.20 11.75 12.63
N MET A 632 8.04 11.12 12.58
CA MET A 632 6.76 11.74 12.91
C MET A 632 6.65 12.00 14.41
N LYS A 633 6.18 13.19 14.79
CA LYS A 633 5.83 13.54 16.18
C LYS A 633 4.34 13.30 16.43
N SER A 634 3.96 13.16 17.69
CA SER A 634 2.54 13.18 18.08
C SER A 634 2.08 14.62 18.33
N ILE A 635 0.81 14.92 18.05
CA ILE A 635 0.11 16.16 18.40
C ILE A 635 -1.18 15.84 19.16
N LEU A 636 -1.67 16.78 19.96
CA LEU A 636 -2.97 16.64 20.61
C LEU A 636 -4.09 16.93 19.61
N THR A 637 -4.91 15.93 19.34
CA THR A 637 -6.12 16.00 18.53
C THR A 637 -7.29 16.60 19.32
N GLY A 638 -8.07 17.48 18.70
CA GLY A 638 -9.33 17.96 19.27
C GLY A 638 -10.33 16.83 19.54
N LYS A 639 -11.16 17.01 20.57
CA LYS A 639 -12.19 16.04 20.96
C LYS A 639 -13.41 16.18 20.06
N ILE A 640 -13.84 15.08 19.48
CA ILE A 640 -15.02 15.00 18.61
C ILE A 640 -16.20 14.33 19.32
N GLU A 641 -17.41 14.81 19.03
CA GLU A 641 -18.65 14.25 19.60
C GLU A 641 -19.75 14.13 18.53
N GLY A 642 -20.68 13.21 18.77
CA GLY A 642 -21.91 13.07 18.01
C GLY A 642 -22.87 14.24 18.22
N GLN A 643 -23.96 14.27 17.46
CA GLN A 643 -24.94 15.36 17.58
C GLN A 643 -25.52 15.42 19.02
N GLY A 644 -25.54 16.61 19.62
CA GLY A 644 -26.04 16.80 20.98
C GLY A 644 -25.14 16.23 22.09
N GLY A 645 -23.86 15.93 21.80
CA GLY A 645 -22.86 15.53 22.80
C GLY A 645 -22.99 14.09 23.30
N ARG A 646 -23.58 13.20 22.49
CA ARG A 646 -23.82 11.80 22.84
C ARG A 646 -22.77 10.87 22.24
N ASN A 647 -22.39 9.83 22.98
CA ASN A 647 -21.54 8.73 22.54
C ASN A 647 -21.78 7.49 23.44
N PRO A 648 -22.45 6.42 22.95
CA PRO A 648 -22.99 6.26 21.60
C PRO A 648 -24.17 7.20 21.34
N ASP A 649 -24.33 7.64 20.10
CA ASP A 649 -25.54 8.35 19.63
C ASP A 649 -26.40 7.43 18.75
N THR A 650 -27.71 7.68 18.68
CA THR A 650 -28.64 6.94 17.82
C THR A 650 -29.28 7.89 16.81
N ALA A 651 -28.95 7.74 15.53
CA ALA A 651 -29.37 8.67 14.49
C ALA A 651 -29.68 7.97 13.16
N VAL A 652 -30.77 8.38 12.50
CA VAL A 652 -31.06 8.03 11.10
C VAL A 652 -30.27 8.99 10.21
N ILE A 653 -29.52 8.47 9.24
CA ILE A 653 -28.57 9.23 8.42
C ILE A 653 -28.86 9.01 6.93
N CYS A 654 -29.10 10.09 6.19
CA CYS A 654 -29.22 10.09 4.72
C CYS A 654 -29.04 11.50 4.14
N ALA A 655 -29.19 11.66 2.82
CA ALA A 655 -29.01 12.96 2.17
C ALA A 655 -30.03 14.03 2.62
N ALA A 656 -31.27 13.61 2.92
CA ALA A 656 -32.32 14.48 3.43
C ALA A 656 -32.22 14.74 4.95
N GLN A 657 -31.43 13.92 5.66
CA GLN A 657 -31.20 14.04 7.10
C GLN A 657 -29.71 13.83 7.41
N PRO A 658 -28.85 14.82 7.09
CA PRO A 658 -27.42 14.68 7.30
C PRO A 658 -27.07 14.70 8.79
N TYR A 659 -26.12 13.84 9.16
CA TYR A 659 -25.59 13.76 10.52
C TYR A 659 -24.20 14.41 10.58
N VAL A 660 -23.93 15.23 11.59
CA VAL A 660 -22.66 15.98 11.69
C VAL A 660 -21.94 15.59 12.97
N ILE A 661 -20.72 15.08 12.81
CA ILE A 661 -19.75 14.90 13.90
C ILE A 661 -18.92 16.17 14.00
N THR A 662 -18.88 16.77 15.18
CA THR A 662 -18.23 18.07 15.41
C THR A 662 -17.14 17.98 16.44
N GLU A 663 -16.09 18.76 16.26
CA GLU A 663 -15.14 19.06 17.33
C GLU A 663 -15.79 19.95 18.39
N VAL A 664 -15.67 19.56 19.65
CA VAL A 664 -16.25 20.29 20.80
C VAL A 664 -15.18 20.88 21.72
N GLU A 665 -13.97 20.31 21.73
CA GLU A 665 -12.83 20.83 22.48
C GLU A 665 -11.62 20.89 21.52
N PRO A 666 -11.00 22.07 21.34
CA PRO A 666 -9.89 22.22 20.43
C PRO A 666 -8.62 21.54 20.97
N GLY A 667 -7.91 20.84 20.09
CA GLY A 667 -6.57 20.34 20.35
C GLY A 667 -5.50 21.35 19.91
N ASP A 668 -4.27 20.87 19.75
CA ASP A 668 -3.18 21.63 19.13
C ASP A 668 -3.32 21.65 17.59
N ASP A 669 -4.29 20.91 17.05
CA ASP A 669 -4.54 20.69 15.62
C ASP A 669 -5.45 21.75 15.01
N THR A 670 -4.88 22.87 14.55
CA THR A 670 -5.67 23.94 13.91
C THR A 670 -6.02 23.63 12.44
N PRO A 671 -7.21 24.04 11.94
CA PRO A 671 -7.58 23.84 10.53
C PRO A 671 -6.65 24.53 9.51
N ALA A 672 -5.86 25.51 9.95
CA ALA A 672 -4.92 26.23 9.10
C ALA A 672 -3.58 25.49 8.92
N SER A 673 -3.25 24.54 9.80
CA SER A 673 -1.95 23.84 9.81
C SER A 673 -2.08 22.33 9.67
N THR A 674 -3.30 21.81 9.65
CA THR A 674 -3.60 20.39 9.80
C THR A 674 -4.56 19.92 8.72
N VAL A 675 -4.24 18.78 8.13
CA VAL A 675 -5.14 18.01 7.28
C VAL A 675 -5.90 17.01 8.15
N TYR A 676 -7.21 16.94 8.00
CA TYR A 676 -8.03 15.92 8.64
C TYR A 676 -8.27 14.75 7.68
N LEU A 677 -8.24 13.53 8.20
CA LEU A 677 -8.69 12.33 7.50
C LEU A 677 -9.69 11.63 8.43
N TRP A 678 -10.90 11.40 7.93
CA TRP A 678 -11.92 10.68 8.69
C TRP A 678 -11.94 9.22 8.31
N GLU A 679 -12.09 8.37 9.31
CA GLU A 679 -12.20 6.93 9.13
C GLU A 679 -13.46 6.41 9.78
N MET A 680 -14.03 5.36 9.20
CA MET A 680 -15.15 4.62 9.72
C MET A 680 -14.75 3.17 9.98
N ASN A 681 -15.31 2.58 11.03
CA ASN A 681 -15.24 1.15 11.27
C ASN A 681 -16.66 0.60 11.33
N ASP A 682 -16.92 -0.32 10.40
CA ASP A 682 -18.21 -0.94 10.19
C ASP A 682 -18.31 -2.24 11.00
N GLU A 683 -19.01 -2.20 12.15
CA GLU A 683 -19.23 -3.34 13.05
C GLU A 683 -17.97 -4.18 13.39
N GLY A 684 -16.80 -3.55 13.48
CA GLY A 684 -15.55 -4.23 13.79
C GLY A 684 -14.82 -4.83 12.59
N ALA A 685 -15.27 -4.58 11.35
CA ALA A 685 -14.65 -5.05 10.11
C ALA A 685 -13.23 -4.46 9.88
N GLY A 686 -12.88 -3.37 10.58
CA GLY A 686 -11.62 -2.65 10.41
C GLY A 686 -11.85 -1.17 10.16
N TRP A 687 -10.80 -0.36 10.21
CA TRP A 687 -10.88 1.07 9.91
C TRP A 687 -10.70 1.32 8.41
N GLU A 688 -11.64 2.02 7.81
CA GLU A 688 -11.60 2.44 6.41
C GLU A 688 -11.68 3.96 6.28
N ALA A 689 -10.80 4.54 5.46
CA ALA A 689 -10.76 5.98 5.22
C ALA A 689 -11.95 6.46 4.39
N LEU A 690 -12.62 7.50 4.85
CA LEU A 690 -13.70 8.16 4.13
C LEU A 690 -13.13 9.08 3.04
N PRO A 691 -13.65 9.01 1.79
CA PRO A 691 -13.22 9.90 0.72
C PRO A 691 -13.45 11.38 1.03
N ASN A 692 -12.54 12.23 0.54
CA ASN A 692 -12.61 13.70 0.61
C ASN A 692 -12.91 14.23 2.02
N SER A 693 -12.21 13.70 3.02
CA SER A 693 -12.48 13.94 4.44
C SER A 693 -11.63 15.06 5.08
N ASN A 694 -11.21 16.04 4.29
CA ASN A 694 -10.27 17.08 4.71
C ASN A 694 -10.84 18.19 5.62
N THR A 695 -12.01 17.97 6.23
CA THR A 695 -12.73 18.96 7.04
C THR A 695 -12.64 18.63 8.53
N GLN A 696 -12.53 19.66 9.36
CA GLN A 696 -12.47 19.53 10.82
C GLN A 696 -13.68 18.78 11.39
N ASN A 697 -14.88 19.06 10.84
CA ASN A 697 -16.13 18.38 11.15
C ASN A 697 -16.51 17.45 10.00
N ARG A 698 -17.19 16.34 10.28
CA ARG A 698 -17.66 15.41 9.24
C ARG A 698 -19.17 15.43 9.16
N THR A 699 -19.69 15.76 7.97
CA THR A 699 -21.09 15.56 7.63
C THR A 699 -21.24 14.23 6.90
N LEU A 700 -22.04 13.33 7.46
CA LEU A 700 -22.49 12.08 6.87
C LEU A 700 -23.85 12.32 6.22
N ASN A 701 -23.88 12.25 4.89
CA ASN A 701 -25.09 12.46 4.09
C ASN A 701 -25.38 11.26 3.16
N THR A 702 -24.53 10.25 3.16
CA THR A 702 -24.80 8.96 2.52
C THR A 702 -25.63 8.10 3.45
N CYS A 703 -26.54 7.30 2.88
CA CYS A 703 -27.33 6.36 3.65
C CYS A 703 -26.41 5.30 4.27
N LEU A 704 -26.51 5.10 5.58
CA LEU A 704 -25.79 4.07 6.35
C LEU A 704 -26.76 3.03 6.93
N VAL A 705 -27.90 2.80 6.27
CA VAL A 705 -28.93 1.85 6.72
C VAL A 705 -28.79 0.54 5.96
N ASP A 706 -28.85 -0.59 6.68
CA ASP A 706 -28.85 -1.96 6.17
C ASP A 706 -30.15 -2.71 6.53
N GLU A 707 -30.34 -3.94 6.04
CA GLU A 707 -31.45 -4.86 6.34
C GLU A 707 -31.39 -5.45 7.77
N THR A 708 -30.83 -4.69 8.73
CA THR A 708 -30.74 -5.02 10.15
C THR A 708 -31.45 -3.94 10.98
N LEU A 709 -31.92 -4.29 12.17
CA LEU A 709 -32.67 -3.33 13.00
C LEU A 709 -31.78 -2.24 13.59
N TYR A 710 -30.53 -2.57 13.92
CA TYR A 710 -29.55 -1.63 14.44
C TYR A 710 -28.18 -2.02 13.92
N HIS A 711 -27.47 -1.03 13.38
CA HIS A 711 -26.12 -1.20 12.87
C HIS A 711 -25.18 -0.23 13.58
N THR A 712 -24.00 -0.69 13.99
CA THR A 712 -23.07 0.15 14.77
C THR A 712 -21.88 0.57 13.91
N TYR A 713 -21.73 1.89 13.75
CA TYR A 713 -20.58 2.50 13.12
C TYR A 713 -19.73 3.23 14.16
N LYS A 714 -18.41 3.07 14.07
CA LYS A 714 -17.47 3.91 14.81
C LYS A 714 -16.77 4.85 13.85
N PHE A 715 -16.52 6.07 14.30
CA PHE A 715 -15.80 7.08 13.55
C PHE A 715 -14.64 7.60 14.37
N ARG A 716 -13.52 7.89 13.71
CA ARG A 716 -12.40 8.62 14.29
C ARG A 716 -11.82 9.58 13.26
N ARG A 717 -11.07 10.56 13.74
CA ARG A 717 -10.39 11.55 12.92
C ARG A 717 -8.89 11.44 13.14
N GLN A 718 -8.13 11.33 12.07
CA GLN A 718 -6.69 11.54 12.08
C GLN A 718 -6.41 13.01 11.76
N SER A 719 -5.55 13.64 12.54
CA SER A 719 -5.06 15.01 12.29
C SER A 719 -3.59 14.93 11.87
N ILE A 720 -3.28 15.54 10.74
CA ILE A 720 -1.99 15.46 10.06
C ILE A 720 -1.41 16.87 9.85
N ALA A 721 -0.42 17.25 10.65
CA ALA A 721 0.33 18.49 10.52
C ALA A 721 1.60 18.30 9.67
N SER A 722 2.46 19.32 9.58
CA SER A 722 3.68 19.25 8.77
C SER A 722 4.60 18.11 9.23
N HIS A 723 4.85 17.96 10.53
CA HIS A 723 5.73 16.94 11.14
C HIS A 723 5.05 16.09 12.22
N ALA A 724 3.73 16.08 12.28
CA ALA A 724 3.06 15.38 13.35
C ALA A 724 1.73 14.81 12.90
N GLU A 725 1.33 13.73 13.55
CA GLU A 725 0.00 13.18 13.38
C GLU A 725 -0.50 12.54 14.67
N SER A 726 -1.81 12.40 14.76
CA SER A 726 -2.45 11.68 15.86
C SER A 726 -3.87 11.31 15.46
N TYR A 727 -4.39 10.27 16.12
CA TYR A 727 -5.80 9.93 16.08
C TYR A 727 -6.54 10.60 17.23
N GLY A 728 -7.72 11.14 16.94
CA GLY A 728 -8.66 11.62 17.94
C GLY A 728 -9.39 10.47 18.65
N ASN A 729 -10.31 10.83 19.54
CA ASN A 729 -11.19 9.87 20.18
C ASN A 729 -12.17 9.25 19.17
N GLU A 730 -12.76 8.11 19.54
CA GLU A 730 -13.81 7.45 18.74
C GLU A 730 -15.20 8.01 19.08
N VAL A 731 -16.05 8.12 18.06
CA VAL A 731 -17.49 8.41 18.19
C VAL A 731 -18.25 7.20 17.67
N THR A 732 -19.12 6.63 18.50
CA THR A 732 -19.98 5.51 18.12
C THR A 732 -21.36 6.03 17.73
N VAL A 733 -21.86 5.64 16.55
CA VAL A 733 -23.19 5.95 16.07
C VAL A 733 -23.92 4.63 15.78
N VAL A 734 -25.05 4.43 16.46
CA VAL A 734 -25.96 3.32 16.24
C VAL A 734 -27.05 3.79 15.27
N VAL A 735 -27.01 3.28 14.05
CA VAL A 735 -27.97 3.64 13.00
C VAL A 735 -29.12 2.64 13.03
N PRO A 736 -30.36 3.08 13.28
CA PRO A 736 -31.51 2.18 13.22
C PRO A 736 -31.90 1.93 11.77
N GLY A 737 -32.12 0.66 11.43
CA GLY A 737 -32.49 0.22 10.10
C GLY A 737 -33.87 -0.41 10.02
N TYR A 738 -34.10 -1.26 9.02
CA TYR A 738 -35.37 -1.93 8.80
C TYR A 738 -35.19 -3.33 8.22
N VAL A 739 -36.08 -4.25 8.59
CA VAL A 739 -36.14 -5.61 8.05
C VAL A 739 -37.48 -5.78 7.35
N ILE A 740 -37.45 -6.08 6.05
CA ILE A 740 -38.66 -6.37 5.27
C ILE A 740 -38.68 -7.86 4.95
N ASN A 741 -39.75 -8.52 5.39
CA ASN A 741 -40.05 -9.94 5.16
C ASN A 741 -38.94 -10.92 5.58
N GLY A 742 -38.23 -10.62 6.68
CA GLY A 742 -37.09 -11.41 7.12
C GLY A 742 -35.94 -11.46 6.11
N GLY A 743 -35.81 -10.43 5.26
CA GLY A 743 -34.80 -10.34 4.20
C GLY A 743 -35.24 -10.91 2.85
N ASN A 744 -36.34 -11.69 2.79
CA ASN A 744 -36.78 -12.34 1.56
C ASN A 744 -37.21 -11.33 0.48
N SER A 745 -36.78 -11.55 -0.76
CA SER A 745 -37.17 -10.76 -1.93
C SER A 745 -38.39 -11.32 -2.67
N TYR A 746 -38.97 -12.43 -2.18
CA TYR A 746 -39.99 -13.19 -2.86
C TYR A 746 -41.14 -13.59 -1.92
N MET A 747 -42.35 -13.58 -2.47
CA MET A 747 -43.60 -13.99 -1.86
C MET A 747 -44.41 -14.81 -2.87
N GLU A 748 -45.22 -15.76 -2.39
CA GLU A 748 -46.03 -16.61 -3.28
C GLU A 748 -47.43 -16.87 -2.72
N MET A 749 -48.44 -16.71 -3.58
CA MET A 749 -49.80 -17.16 -3.36
C MET A 749 -50.09 -18.37 -4.24
N ASN A 750 -50.42 -19.50 -3.63
CA ASN A 750 -50.85 -20.70 -4.34
C ASN A 750 -52.40 -20.85 -4.30
N PRO A 751 -53.00 -21.84 -4.99
CA PRO A 751 -54.47 -21.99 -5.07
C PRO A 751 -55.18 -22.20 -3.72
N TYR A 752 -54.45 -22.62 -2.70
CA TYR A 752 -54.97 -22.94 -1.37
C TYR A 752 -54.52 -21.93 -0.30
N VAL A 753 -53.70 -20.95 -0.68
CA VAL A 753 -53.23 -19.84 0.17
C VAL A 753 -53.90 -18.57 -0.33
N SER A 754 -54.96 -18.15 0.36
CA SER A 754 -55.75 -16.96 -0.01
C SER A 754 -55.10 -15.63 0.35
N SER A 755 -54.00 -15.66 1.11
CA SER A 755 -53.29 -14.47 1.56
C SER A 755 -51.82 -14.75 1.91
N VAL A 756 -50.96 -13.75 1.75
CA VAL A 756 -49.55 -13.77 2.21
C VAL A 756 -49.32 -12.59 3.14
N THR A 757 -48.59 -12.83 4.22
CA THR A 757 -48.25 -11.80 5.20
C THR A 757 -46.87 -11.24 4.91
N LEU A 758 -46.79 -9.92 4.85
CA LEU A 758 -45.57 -9.14 4.74
C LEU A 758 -45.31 -8.42 6.06
N GLN A 759 -44.21 -8.74 6.73
CA GLN A 759 -43.79 -8.07 7.95
C GLN A 759 -42.67 -7.06 7.64
N THR A 760 -42.79 -5.85 8.17
CA THR A 760 -41.74 -4.82 8.14
C THR A 760 -41.43 -4.41 9.57
N ASP A 761 -40.23 -4.71 10.05
CA ASP A 761 -39.75 -4.30 11.38
C ASP A 761 -38.80 -3.11 11.22
N LEU A 762 -38.94 -2.10 12.09
CA LEU A 762 -38.14 -0.87 12.06
C LEU A 762 -37.39 -0.71 13.39
N GLY A 763 -36.11 -0.32 13.32
CA GLY A 763 -35.29 -0.03 14.50
C GLY A 763 -35.78 1.18 15.29
N VAL A 764 -36.47 2.12 14.64
CA VAL A 764 -37.13 3.27 15.28
C VAL A 764 -38.51 3.49 14.68
N ALA A 765 -39.36 4.24 15.36
CA ALA A 765 -40.69 4.58 14.85
C ALA A 765 -40.59 5.36 13.52
N GLY A 766 -41.34 4.93 12.51
CA GLY A 766 -41.38 5.54 11.18
C GLY A 766 -42.63 5.14 10.40
N ASP A 767 -42.68 5.55 9.13
CA ASP A 767 -43.84 5.33 8.26
C ASP A 767 -43.58 4.17 7.30
N VAL A 768 -44.57 3.31 7.09
CA VAL A 768 -44.50 2.16 6.17
C VAL A 768 -45.65 2.23 5.20
N LYS A 769 -45.32 2.35 3.91
CA LYS A 769 -46.28 2.35 2.81
C LYS A 769 -46.05 1.13 1.93
N VAL A 770 -47.07 0.30 1.78
CA VAL A 770 -47.02 -0.92 0.97
C VAL A 770 -47.94 -0.75 -0.22
N GLU A 771 -47.39 -0.95 -1.41
CA GLU A 771 -48.08 -0.84 -2.68
C GLU A 771 -47.81 -2.08 -3.52
N TRP A 772 -48.68 -2.38 -4.48
CA TRP A 772 -48.47 -3.48 -5.41
C TRP A 772 -48.80 -3.08 -6.85
N ARG A 773 -48.28 -3.85 -7.81
CA ARG A 773 -48.67 -3.77 -9.21
C ARG A 773 -48.52 -5.10 -9.93
N LEU A 774 -49.21 -5.23 -11.05
CA LEU A 774 -48.87 -6.21 -12.09
C LEU A 774 -47.52 -5.88 -12.72
N GLU A 775 -46.69 -6.89 -12.99
CA GLU A 775 -45.39 -6.69 -13.65
C GLU A 775 -45.54 -6.08 -15.06
N SER A 776 -46.64 -6.35 -15.75
CA SER A 776 -46.96 -5.81 -17.07
C SER A 776 -47.49 -4.35 -17.06
N LYS A 777 -47.73 -3.75 -15.89
CA LYS A 777 -48.32 -2.40 -15.75
C LYS A 777 -47.39 -1.44 -15.00
N SER A 778 -47.61 -0.14 -15.16
CA SER A 778 -46.82 0.91 -14.51
C SER A 778 -47.47 1.50 -13.24
N THR A 779 -48.77 1.32 -13.06
CA THR A 779 -49.55 1.92 -11.96
C THR A 779 -49.44 1.08 -10.69
N TRP A 780 -49.27 1.76 -9.54
CA TRP A 780 -49.20 1.13 -8.22
C TRP A 780 -50.50 1.32 -7.45
N HIS A 781 -50.94 0.27 -6.77
CA HIS A 781 -52.14 0.23 -5.96
C HIS A 781 -51.76 0.12 -4.48
N LEU A 782 -52.36 0.96 -3.64
CA LEU A 782 -52.06 1.02 -2.21
C LEU A 782 -52.66 -0.19 -1.46
N LEU A 783 -51.86 -0.85 -0.62
CA LEU A 783 -52.30 -1.92 0.30
C LEU A 783 -52.34 -1.42 1.74
N SER A 784 -51.30 -0.72 2.18
CA SER A 784 -51.17 -0.19 3.54
C SER A 784 -50.41 1.13 3.53
N ASN A 785 -50.71 2.00 4.50
CA ASN A 785 -49.99 3.24 4.76
C ASN A 785 -50.05 3.55 6.26
N GLN A 786 -49.12 2.98 7.02
CA GLN A 786 -49.00 3.19 8.47
C GLN A 786 -48.01 4.29 8.77
N THR A 787 -48.27 5.07 9.83
CA THR A 787 -47.38 6.16 10.27
C THR A 787 -46.93 5.98 11.71
N GLY A 788 -45.67 6.27 12.01
CA GLY A 788 -45.10 6.23 13.37
C GLY A 788 -45.07 4.84 14.03
N VAL A 789 -44.93 3.77 13.25
CA VAL A 789 -44.88 2.38 13.73
C VAL A 789 -43.43 1.90 13.88
N THR A 790 -43.19 0.95 14.78
CA THR A 790 -41.91 0.18 14.82
C THR A 790 -42.03 -1.17 14.14
N LYS A 791 -43.25 -1.56 13.77
CA LYS A 791 -43.58 -2.81 13.10
C LYS A 791 -44.87 -2.64 12.31
N ASP A 792 -44.88 -3.04 11.04
CA ASP A 792 -46.08 -3.16 10.21
C ASP A 792 -46.24 -4.61 9.75
N ILE A 793 -47.48 -5.10 9.75
CA ILE A 793 -47.83 -6.43 9.25
C ILE A 793 -48.97 -6.26 8.26
N VAL A 794 -48.68 -6.47 6.98
CA VAL A 794 -49.64 -6.32 5.90
C VAL A 794 -49.99 -7.69 5.35
N THR A 795 -51.25 -8.08 5.46
CA THR A 795 -51.78 -9.27 4.80
C THR A 795 -52.25 -8.89 3.40
N VAL A 796 -51.52 -9.32 2.37
CA VAL A 796 -51.94 -9.20 0.98
C VAL A 796 -52.91 -10.34 0.70
N ASN A 797 -54.17 -10.03 0.40
CA ASN A 797 -55.17 -11.03 0.06
C ASN A 797 -55.28 -11.19 -1.45
N ARG A 798 -55.68 -12.38 -1.91
CA ARG A 798 -55.94 -12.62 -3.33
C ARG A 798 -57.01 -11.66 -3.88
N THR A 799 -57.98 -11.26 -3.06
CA THR A 799 -59.01 -10.26 -3.38
C THR A 799 -58.43 -8.91 -3.76
N ASP A 800 -57.31 -8.51 -3.16
CA ASP A 800 -56.66 -7.21 -3.45
C ASP A 800 -56.12 -7.17 -4.88
N LEU A 801 -55.86 -8.34 -5.48
CA LEU A 801 -55.31 -8.53 -6.82
C LEU A 801 -56.38 -8.79 -7.90
N THR A 802 -57.61 -9.15 -7.50
CA THR A 802 -58.63 -9.70 -8.41
C THR A 802 -59.10 -8.78 -9.53
N SER A 803 -58.96 -7.46 -9.37
CA SER A 803 -59.31 -6.47 -10.41
C SER A 803 -58.41 -6.54 -11.65
N GLU A 804 -57.27 -7.22 -11.53
CA GLU A 804 -56.17 -7.20 -12.49
C GLU A 804 -55.62 -8.61 -12.81
N ILE A 805 -55.70 -9.56 -11.86
CA ILE A 805 -55.49 -10.99 -12.08
C ILE A 805 -56.78 -11.73 -11.69
N PRO A 806 -57.58 -12.21 -12.65
CA PRO A 806 -58.79 -12.98 -12.35
C PRO A 806 -58.51 -14.17 -11.43
N LEU A 807 -59.47 -14.54 -10.57
CA LEU A 807 -59.32 -15.59 -9.53
C LEU A 807 -58.69 -16.91 -10.02
N ASN A 808 -58.90 -17.25 -11.30
CA ASN A 808 -58.47 -18.51 -11.92
C ASN A 808 -57.20 -18.40 -12.79
N ASP A 809 -56.56 -17.23 -12.85
CA ASP A 809 -55.34 -17.00 -13.61
C ASP A 809 -54.10 -16.83 -12.71
N GLY A 810 -52.93 -17.16 -13.26
CA GLY A 810 -51.64 -16.90 -12.62
C GLY A 810 -51.06 -15.58 -13.10
N GLY A 811 -50.26 -14.91 -12.27
CA GLY A 811 -49.64 -13.64 -12.63
C GLY A 811 -48.44 -13.31 -11.76
N ALA A 812 -47.49 -12.57 -12.34
CA ALA A 812 -46.34 -12.02 -11.63
C ALA A 812 -46.65 -10.57 -11.21
N CYS A 813 -46.60 -10.34 -9.90
CA CYS A 813 -46.79 -9.04 -9.29
C CYS A 813 -45.48 -8.55 -8.68
N LYS A 814 -45.40 -7.24 -8.50
CA LYS A 814 -44.36 -6.60 -7.68
C LYS A 814 -45.04 -5.95 -6.48
N VAL A 815 -44.50 -6.16 -5.29
CA VAL A 815 -44.90 -5.43 -4.08
C VAL A 815 -43.78 -4.48 -3.71
N ARG A 816 -44.09 -3.20 -3.57
CA ARG A 816 -43.16 -2.15 -3.16
C ARG A 816 -43.46 -1.79 -1.73
N VAL A 817 -42.43 -1.83 -0.90
CA VAL A 817 -42.47 -1.32 0.46
C VAL A 817 -41.63 -0.06 0.49
N THR A 818 -42.26 1.05 0.84
CA THR A 818 -41.61 2.33 1.07
C THR A 818 -41.56 2.58 2.57
N VAL A 819 -40.37 2.59 3.15
CA VAL A 819 -40.13 2.89 4.57
C VAL A 819 -39.63 4.32 4.67
N THR A 820 -40.22 5.13 5.55
CA THR A 820 -39.73 6.49 5.84
C THR A 820 -39.35 6.60 7.31
N LEU A 821 -38.06 6.78 7.59
CA LEU A 821 -37.52 7.03 8.93
C LEU A 821 -37.07 8.49 9.01
N GLY A 822 -37.81 9.32 9.73
CA GLY A 822 -37.56 10.77 9.74
C GLY A 822 -37.73 11.37 8.34
N ALA A 823 -36.70 12.02 7.81
CA ALA A 823 -36.70 12.52 6.41
C ALA A 823 -36.11 11.52 5.39
N CYS A 824 -35.70 10.33 5.82
CA CYS A 824 -35.08 9.33 4.95
C CYS A 824 -36.11 8.34 4.44
N THR A 825 -36.17 8.15 3.12
CA THR A 825 -37.11 7.22 2.46
C THR A 825 -36.36 6.11 1.73
N PHE A 826 -36.80 4.87 1.96
CA PHE A 826 -36.21 3.65 1.42
C PHE A 826 -37.27 2.85 0.68
N GLU A 827 -36.89 2.20 -0.43
CA GLU A 827 -37.80 1.39 -1.23
C GLU A 827 -37.22 -0.01 -1.45
N LYS A 828 -38.00 -1.05 -1.12
CA LYS A 828 -37.70 -2.44 -1.49
C LYS A 828 -38.84 -2.98 -2.34
N ILE A 829 -38.49 -3.62 -3.45
CA ILE A 829 -39.44 -4.31 -4.33
C ILE A 829 -39.29 -5.81 -4.13
N LEU A 830 -40.40 -6.48 -3.80
CA LEU A 830 -40.52 -7.92 -3.69
C LEU A 830 -41.30 -8.48 -4.88
N ASP A 831 -40.91 -9.67 -5.32
CA ASP A 831 -41.65 -10.45 -6.30
C ASP A 831 -42.81 -11.18 -5.60
N LEU A 832 -44.03 -11.04 -6.12
CA LEU A 832 -45.20 -11.78 -5.66
C LEU A 832 -45.73 -12.64 -6.80
N ALA A 833 -45.51 -13.95 -6.74
CA ALA A 833 -46.08 -14.88 -7.71
C ALA A 833 -47.47 -15.35 -7.27
N VAL A 834 -48.46 -15.14 -8.12
CA VAL A 834 -49.80 -15.72 -7.96
C VAL A 834 -49.88 -16.94 -8.85
N ARG A 835 -49.97 -18.14 -8.26
CA ARG A 835 -50.01 -19.42 -8.98
C ARG A 835 -51.43 -20.01 -9.03
N VAL A 836 -51.65 -20.83 -10.06
CA VAL A 836 -52.90 -21.58 -10.29
C VAL A 836 -52.64 -23.09 -10.28
N ALA A 837 -53.68 -23.87 -9.97
CA ALA A 837 -53.66 -25.33 -10.06
C ALA A 837 -53.40 -25.70 -11.53
N GLY A 838 -52.28 -26.36 -11.81
CA GLY A 838 -51.83 -26.61 -13.18
C GLY A 838 -52.45 -27.84 -13.81
N LEU A 839 -52.41 -27.83 -15.15
CA LEU A 839 -52.76 -28.85 -16.14
C LEU A 839 -52.76 -30.33 -15.68
N ALA A 840 -53.72 -31.08 -16.25
CA ALA A 840 -53.88 -32.53 -16.08
C ALA A 840 -52.56 -33.30 -16.19
N CYS A 841 -52.25 -34.06 -15.14
CA CYS A 841 -51.08 -34.92 -15.11
C CYS A 841 -51.19 -36.05 -16.13
N PRO A 842 -50.10 -36.44 -16.82
CA PRO A 842 -50.11 -37.66 -17.61
C PRO A 842 -50.34 -38.85 -16.66
N ALA A 843 -51.10 -39.86 -17.10
CA ALA A 843 -51.38 -41.03 -16.27
C ALA A 843 -50.12 -41.87 -15.96
N THR A 844 -49.14 -41.85 -16.85
CA THR A 844 -47.83 -42.51 -16.68
C THR A 844 -46.69 -41.69 -17.28
N VAL A 845 -45.46 -41.96 -16.83
CA VAL A 845 -44.20 -41.45 -17.41
C VAL A 845 -43.21 -42.62 -17.59
N THR A 846 -42.36 -42.56 -18.61
CA THR A 846 -41.33 -43.58 -18.86
C THR A 846 -39.94 -42.97 -18.73
N ASP A 847 -39.01 -43.66 -18.04
CA ASP A 847 -37.61 -43.23 -17.92
C ASP A 847 -36.76 -43.58 -19.14
N ASN A 848 -35.48 -43.19 -19.10
CA ASN A 848 -34.51 -43.45 -20.17
C ASN A 848 -34.14 -44.93 -20.32
N ASP A 849 -34.42 -45.77 -19.32
CA ASP A 849 -34.16 -47.22 -19.33
C ASP A 849 -35.39 -48.03 -19.76
N GLY A 850 -36.50 -47.36 -20.09
CA GLY A 850 -37.74 -47.98 -20.57
C GLY A 850 -38.71 -48.43 -19.46
N ASN A 851 -38.47 -48.10 -18.19
CA ASN A 851 -39.41 -48.39 -17.11
C ASN A 851 -40.54 -47.37 -17.10
N SER A 852 -41.79 -47.83 -16.92
CA SER A 852 -42.97 -46.96 -16.86
C SER A 852 -43.50 -46.83 -15.42
N TYR A 853 -43.85 -45.61 -15.04
CA TYR A 853 -44.26 -45.23 -13.69
C TYR A 853 -45.61 -44.52 -13.72
N ALA A 854 -46.50 -44.87 -12.80
CA ALA A 854 -47.78 -44.18 -12.61
C ALA A 854 -47.55 -42.77 -12.06
N VAL A 855 -48.31 -41.80 -12.56
CA VAL A 855 -48.24 -40.39 -12.15
C VAL A 855 -49.64 -39.89 -11.81
N ALA A 856 -49.78 -39.23 -10.66
CA ALA A 856 -51.04 -38.59 -10.27
C ALA A 856 -50.80 -37.18 -9.77
N GLN A 857 -51.82 -36.32 -9.88
CA GLN A 857 -51.79 -35.01 -9.28
C GLN A 857 -51.99 -35.12 -7.77
N GLN A 858 -51.12 -34.48 -7.00
CA GLN A 858 -51.25 -34.42 -5.53
C GLN A 858 -51.88 -33.08 -5.10
N PRO A 859 -52.34 -32.98 -3.83
CA PRO A 859 -52.99 -31.77 -3.31
C PRO A 859 -52.12 -30.50 -3.34
N ASP A 860 -50.80 -30.63 -3.43
CA ASP A 860 -49.88 -29.50 -3.67
C ASP A 860 -49.94 -28.94 -5.11
N GLY A 861 -50.75 -29.56 -5.97
CA GLY A 861 -50.96 -29.18 -7.36
C GLY A 861 -49.91 -29.72 -8.32
N TYR A 862 -48.89 -30.45 -7.86
CA TYR A 862 -47.84 -31.04 -8.70
C TYR A 862 -48.21 -32.47 -9.16
N CYS A 863 -47.60 -32.92 -10.25
CA CYS A 863 -47.74 -34.30 -10.72
C CYS A 863 -46.63 -35.14 -10.11
N TRP A 864 -46.98 -36.09 -9.26
CA TRP A 864 -46.02 -36.94 -8.58
C TRP A 864 -46.02 -38.34 -9.16
N MET A 865 -44.84 -38.95 -9.24
CA MET A 865 -44.73 -40.38 -9.43
C MET A 865 -45.27 -41.10 -8.19
N MET A 866 -46.15 -42.06 -8.43
CA MET A 866 -46.83 -42.83 -7.37
C MET A 866 -45.99 -44.02 -6.90
N VAL A 867 -44.87 -44.26 -7.56
CA VAL A 867 -43.93 -45.35 -7.30
C VAL A 867 -42.51 -44.80 -7.35
N ASN A 868 -41.60 -45.48 -6.65
CA ASN A 868 -40.19 -45.08 -6.60
C ASN A 868 -39.49 -45.41 -7.94
N SER A 869 -38.49 -44.60 -8.30
CA SER A 869 -37.67 -44.77 -9.49
C SER A 869 -36.87 -46.07 -9.45
N LYS A 870 -36.65 -46.68 -10.61
CA LYS A 870 -35.92 -47.95 -10.84
C LYS A 870 -34.85 -47.84 -11.95
N VAL A 871 -34.42 -46.62 -12.25
CA VAL A 871 -33.34 -46.28 -13.18
C VAL A 871 -32.05 -47.04 -12.84
N PHE A 872 -31.38 -47.56 -13.87
CA PHE A 872 -30.09 -48.24 -13.79
C PHE A 872 -28.98 -47.22 -13.57
N VAL A 873 -27.98 -47.58 -12.77
CA VAL A 873 -26.79 -46.73 -12.54
C VAL A 873 -25.58 -47.49 -13.03
N ASN A 874 -24.81 -46.91 -13.96
CA ASN A 874 -23.64 -47.53 -14.60
C ASN A 874 -23.93 -48.92 -15.20
N GLY A 875 -25.11 -49.12 -15.76
CA GLY A 875 -25.51 -50.38 -16.44
C GLY A 875 -25.96 -51.52 -15.50
N ALA A 876 -26.03 -51.30 -14.19
CA ALA A 876 -26.53 -52.27 -13.22
C ALA A 876 -27.93 -51.90 -12.69
N SER A 877 -28.79 -52.91 -12.54
CA SER A 877 -30.11 -52.71 -11.94
C SER A 877 -29.97 -52.40 -10.45
N THR A 878 -30.56 -51.29 -10.00
CA THR A 878 -30.52 -50.82 -8.60
C THR A 878 -31.65 -51.41 -7.75
N GLY A 879 -32.64 -52.06 -8.37
CA GLY A 879 -33.85 -52.54 -7.70
C GLY A 879 -34.75 -51.41 -7.14
N GLY A 880 -34.47 -50.15 -7.48
CA GLY A 880 -35.16 -48.97 -6.96
C GLY A 880 -34.63 -48.44 -5.62
N MET A 881 -33.40 -48.83 -5.26
CA MET A 881 -32.73 -48.45 -4.01
C MET A 881 -31.31 -47.94 -4.33
N TYR A 882 -31.01 -46.70 -3.97
CA TYR A 882 -29.79 -45.98 -4.38
C TYR A 882 -28.90 -45.61 -3.20
N THR A 883 -27.58 -45.63 -3.38
CA THR A 883 -26.64 -45.21 -2.33
C THR A 883 -26.39 -43.70 -2.38
N TRP A 884 -25.93 -43.12 -1.28
CA TRP A 884 -25.63 -41.68 -1.18
C TRP A 884 -24.71 -41.16 -2.29
N LYS A 885 -23.68 -41.93 -2.62
CA LYS A 885 -22.74 -41.61 -3.70
C LYS A 885 -23.43 -41.61 -5.07
N GLN A 886 -24.38 -42.52 -5.29
CA GLN A 886 -25.14 -42.58 -6.53
C GLN A 886 -26.12 -41.42 -6.65
N ILE A 887 -26.78 -41.04 -5.55
CA ILE A 887 -27.73 -39.91 -5.50
C ILE A 887 -27.00 -38.60 -5.78
N GLN A 888 -25.87 -38.34 -5.10
CA GLN A 888 -25.09 -37.12 -5.32
C GLN A 888 -24.48 -37.05 -6.73
N ALA A 889 -23.99 -38.18 -7.25
CA ALA A 889 -23.36 -38.20 -8.57
C ALA A 889 -24.37 -38.01 -9.72
N ASN A 890 -25.60 -38.52 -9.58
CA ASN A 890 -26.57 -38.54 -10.68
C ASN A 890 -27.69 -37.51 -10.54
N GLY A 891 -28.02 -37.07 -9.32
CA GLY A 891 -29.04 -36.05 -9.07
C GLY A 891 -30.39 -36.36 -9.71
N ASP A 892 -31.00 -35.35 -10.35
CA ASP A 892 -32.29 -35.47 -11.04
C ASP A 892 -32.27 -36.45 -12.23
N ASN A 893 -31.10 -36.89 -12.70
CA ASN A 893 -31.01 -37.92 -13.75
C ASN A 893 -31.48 -39.30 -13.27
N LEU A 894 -31.72 -39.48 -11.97
CA LEU A 894 -32.38 -40.65 -11.41
C LEU A 894 -33.91 -40.62 -11.59
N CYS A 895 -34.44 -39.56 -12.19
CA CYS A 895 -35.85 -39.39 -12.53
C CYS A 895 -36.08 -39.44 -14.05
N PRO A 896 -37.29 -39.80 -14.52
CA PRO A 896 -37.65 -39.72 -15.93
C PRO A 896 -37.46 -38.30 -16.50
N PRO A 897 -37.21 -38.15 -17.82
CA PRO A 897 -37.08 -36.84 -18.44
C PRO A 897 -38.26 -35.90 -18.14
N GLY A 898 -37.96 -34.70 -17.66
CA GLY A 898 -38.97 -33.73 -17.23
C GLY A 898 -39.52 -33.94 -15.82
N PHE A 899 -38.95 -34.88 -15.06
CA PHE A 899 -39.20 -35.08 -13.64
C PHE A 899 -37.90 -34.86 -12.85
N ALA A 900 -38.02 -34.47 -11.59
CA ALA A 900 -36.90 -34.20 -10.69
C ALA A 900 -37.17 -34.72 -9.29
N ILE A 901 -36.14 -34.73 -8.45
CA ILE A 901 -36.24 -35.10 -7.04
C ILE A 901 -36.91 -33.93 -6.28
N PRO A 902 -37.99 -34.18 -5.50
CA PRO A 902 -38.70 -33.13 -4.77
C PRO A 902 -37.86 -32.48 -3.68
N THR A 903 -38.20 -31.24 -3.32
CA THR A 903 -37.56 -30.51 -2.20
C THR A 903 -38.30 -30.75 -0.88
N LYS A 904 -37.65 -30.45 0.26
CA LYS A 904 -38.26 -30.51 1.60
C LYS A 904 -39.58 -29.73 1.67
N GLN A 905 -39.61 -28.52 1.13
CA GLN A 905 -40.79 -27.66 1.17
C GLN A 905 -41.98 -28.30 0.44
N MET A 906 -41.73 -29.03 -0.65
CA MET A 906 -42.80 -29.74 -1.39
C MET A 906 -43.38 -30.87 -0.57
N TRP A 907 -42.54 -31.62 0.14
CA TRP A 907 -42.99 -32.66 1.06
C TRP A 907 -43.71 -32.10 2.29
N ASP A 908 -43.24 -30.97 2.84
CA ASP A 908 -43.90 -30.30 3.97
C ASP A 908 -45.33 -29.86 3.61
N VAL A 909 -45.57 -29.41 2.38
CA VAL A 909 -46.91 -29.00 1.90
C VAL A 909 -47.85 -30.21 1.81
N LEU A 910 -47.39 -31.33 1.25
CA LEU A 910 -48.18 -32.57 1.21
C LEU A 910 -48.46 -33.10 2.62
N TRP A 911 -47.44 -33.14 3.48
CA TRP A 911 -47.55 -33.57 4.86
C TRP A 911 -48.61 -32.78 5.63
N ARG A 912 -48.56 -31.44 5.57
CA ARG A 912 -49.56 -30.57 6.23
C ARG A 912 -50.97 -30.80 5.70
N PHE A 913 -51.13 -31.01 4.41
CA PHE A 913 -52.45 -31.25 3.82
C PHE A 913 -53.09 -32.53 4.38
N TYR A 914 -52.37 -33.66 4.38
CA TYR A 914 -52.94 -34.93 4.86
C TYR A 914 -53.08 -34.99 6.39
N ALA A 915 -52.27 -34.25 7.15
CA ALA A 915 -52.47 -34.07 8.59
C ALA A 915 -53.86 -33.50 8.93
N THR A 916 -54.35 -32.55 8.13
CA THR A 916 -55.68 -31.95 8.35
C THR A 916 -56.86 -32.86 8.01
N GLN A 917 -56.62 -33.99 7.31
CA GLN A 917 -57.66 -34.92 6.85
C GLN A 917 -57.93 -36.07 7.85
N GLY A 918 -57.19 -36.17 8.95
CA GLY A 918 -57.24 -37.35 9.80
C GLY A 918 -57.22 -37.17 11.32
N GLU A 919 -56.58 -36.16 11.89
CA GLU A 919 -56.37 -36.21 13.35
C GLU A 919 -57.51 -35.59 14.16
N SER A 920 -58.20 -36.44 14.94
CA SER A 920 -58.89 -36.03 16.15
C SER A 920 -58.05 -36.38 17.38
N LEU A 921 -57.77 -35.34 18.18
CA LEU A 921 -57.52 -35.36 19.63
C LEU A 921 -56.17 -35.87 20.14
N CYS A 922 -55.19 -34.97 20.22
CA CYS A 922 -54.58 -34.66 21.51
C CYS A 922 -55.12 -33.27 21.93
N GLY A 923 -55.93 -33.22 23.00
CA GLY A 923 -56.98 -32.21 23.19
C GLY A 923 -56.56 -30.79 23.59
N ASP A 924 -57.05 -29.78 22.85
CA ASP A 924 -57.71 -28.51 23.26
C ASP A 924 -57.65 -27.50 22.07
N PRO A 925 -58.76 -26.99 21.50
CA PRO A 925 -58.74 -26.31 20.19
C PRO A 925 -58.38 -24.82 20.19
N ALA A 926 -57.90 -24.24 21.30
CA ALA A 926 -57.84 -22.77 21.42
C ALA A 926 -56.46 -22.11 21.32
N THR A 927 -55.34 -22.82 21.42
CA THR A 927 -54.00 -22.20 21.32
C THR A 927 -52.91 -23.21 20.95
N GLN A 928 -52.49 -23.29 19.67
CA GLN A 928 -51.11 -23.60 19.28
C GLN A 928 -50.88 -23.52 17.76
N ASP A 929 -49.89 -22.71 17.38
CA ASP A 929 -49.30 -22.63 16.04
C ASP A 929 -48.54 -23.93 15.71
N TYR A 930 -48.94 -24.62 14.64
CA TYR A 930 -48.30 -25.86 14.14
C TYR A 930 -47.00 -25.59 13.36
N VAL A 931 -46.12 -24.72 13.90
CA VAL A 931 -44.79 -24.45 13.33
C VAL A 931 -43.75 -24.28 14.44
N SER A 932 -43.51 -25.32 15.24
CA SER A 932 -42.24 -25.44 15.97
C SER A 932 -41.83 -26.90 16.11
N GLU A 933 -40.54 -27.16 16.06
CA GLU A 933 -39.88 -28.48 16.14
C GLU A 933 -40.02 -29.17 17.52
N ALA A 934 -41.02 -28.81 18.32
CA ALA A 934 -41.22 -29.30 19.67
C ALA A 934 -42.44 -30.22 19.76
N ASP A 935 -42.17 -31.48 20.13
CA ASP A 935 -43.09 -32.59 20.41
C ASP A 935 -44.40 -32.15 21.11
N SER A 936 -45.48 -32.05 20.33
CA SER A 936 -46.79 -31.58 20.79
C SER A 936 -47.58 -32.61 21.62
N CYS A 937 -47.07 -33.84 21.77
CA CYS A 937 -47.73 -34.91 22.54
C CYS A 937 -46.98 -35.29 23.82
N LYS A 938 -45.79 -34.71 24.08
CA LYS A 938 -44.90 -35.05 25.21
C LYS A 938 -44.68 -36.56 25.39
N THR A 939 -44.59 -37.32 24.30
CA THR A 939 -44.30 -38.76 24.35
C THR A 939 -42.81 -39.06 24.18
N GLY A 940 -41.98 -38.06 23.88
CA GLY A 940 -40.53 -38.21 23.78
C GLY A 940 -40.06 -38.84 22.47
N TYR A 941 -40.91 -38.88 21.43
CA TYR A 941 -40.59 -39.39 20.10
C TYR A 941 -40.82 -38.29 19.03
N ASN A 942 -40.02 -38.32 17.96
CA ASN A 942 -39.91 -37.29 16.90
C ASN A 942 -41.28 -36.83 16.34
N PRO A 943 -41.43 -35.54 15.96
CA PRO A 943 -42.67 -35.03 15.36
C PRO A 943 -42.96 -35.72 14.03
N GLY A 944 -44.15 -36.30 13.89
CA GLY A 944 -44.54 -37.02 12.67
C GLY A 944 -46.04 -37.13 12.43
N LEU A 945 -46.42 -37.64 11.27
CA LEU A 945 -47.82 -37.88 10.87
C LEU A 945 -48.31 -39.23 11.41
N TYR A 946 -49.46 -39.27 12.09
CA TYR A 946 -50.04 -40.51 12.63
C TYR A 946 -51.33 -40.92 11.92
N ALA A 947 -51.78 -42.16 12.15
CA ALA A 947 -53.07 -42.64 11.64
C ALA A 947 -54.24 -41.82 12.26
N PRO A 948 -55.27 -41.45 11.48
CA PRO A 948 -55.55 -41.82 10.10
C PRO A 948 -55.01 -40.85 9.03
N GLY A 949 -54.34 -39.75 9.43
CA GLY A 949 -53.70 -38.82 8.49
C GLY A 949 -52.59 -39.48 7.66
N LEU A 950 -51.83 -40.37 8.30
CA LEU A 950 -50.84 -41.23 7.66
C LEU A 950 -51.47 -42.20 6.65
N ASP A 951 -52.61 -42.80 6.99
CA ASP A 951 -53.32 -43.72 6.09
C ASP A 951 -53.80 -43.00 4.83
N ASN A 952 -54.32 -41.79 5.00
CA ASN A 952 -54.75 -40.93 3.89
C ASN A 952 -53.56 -40.48 3.03
N PHE A 953 -52.43 -40.15 3.65
CA PHE A 953 -51.20 -39.82 2.94
C PHE A 953 -50.69 -41.01 2.11
N MET A 954 -50.66 -42.21 2.70
CA MET A 954 -50.17 -43.43 2.05
C MET A 954 -51.08 -43.87 0.89
N ALA A 955 -52.40 -43.79 1.10
CA ALA A 955 -53.39 -43.99 0.05
C ALA A 955 -53.26 -42.94 -1.07
N GLY A 956 -53.10 -41.67 -0.70
CA GLY A 956 -52.89 -40.56 -1.63
C GLY A 956 -51.61 -40.68 -2.46
N MET A 957 -50.55 -41.25 -1.88
CA MET A 957 -49.27 -41.51 -2.52
C MET A 957 -49.19 -42.89 -3.22
N GLY A 958 -50.32 -43.62 -3.29
CA GLY A 958 -50.47 -44.85 -4.08
C GLY A 958 -49.76 -46.07 -3.49
N VAL A 959 -49.57 -46.12 -2.17
CA VAL A 959 -48.84 -47.20 -1.50
C VAL A 959 -49.78 -48.01 -0.61
N PRO A 960 -49.93 -49.33 -0.81
CA PRO A 960 -50.81 -50.15 0.01
C PRO A 960 -50.22 -50.38 1.41
N PRO A 961 -51.05 -50.42 2.47
CA PRO A 961 -50.61 -50.75 3.82
C PRO A 961 -50.29 -52.26 3.89
N ALA A 962 -49.01 -52.61 3.75
CA ALA A 962 -48.52 -53.97 3.98
C ALA A 962 -47.16 -53.88 4.67
N ASP A 963 -46.87 -54.82 5.58
CA ASP A 963 -45.66 -54.85 6.40
C ASP A 963 -44.39 -54.57 5.59
N GLY A 964 -43.72 -53.45 5.90
CA GLY A 964 -42.42 -53.10 5.33
C GLY A 964 -42.21 -51.60 5.18
N ASN A 965 -41.20 -51.08 5.88
CA ASN A 965 -40.73 -49.69 5.82
C ASN A 965 -40.71 -49.10 4.41
N LEU A 966 -41.38 -47.96 4.22
CA LEU A 966 -41.36 -47.18 2.99
C LEU A 966 -40.53 -45.92 3.21
N GLY A 967 -39.25 -45.96 2.82
CA GLY A 967 -38.45 -44.73 2.75
C GLY A 967 -38.82 -43.90 1.50
N GLY A 968 -38.88 -42.59 1.61
CA GLY A 968 -38.95 -41.67 0.46
C GLY A 968 -37.98 -40.52 0.67
N TRP A 969 -37.10 -40.23 -0.28
CA TRP A 969 -35.98 -39.30 -0.07
C TRP A 969 -36.20 -37.94 -0.77
N TRP A 970 -35.56 -36.88 -0.25
CA TRP A 970 -35.40 -35.56 -0.88
C TRP A 970 -33.95 -35.07 -0.79
N LEU A 971 -33.56 -34.05 -1.56
CA LEU A 971 -32.32 -33.29 -1.28
C LEU A 971 -32.38 -31.84 -1.79
N LYS A 972 -31.98 -30.88 -0.94
CA LYS A 972 -31.10 -29.75 -1.31
C LYS A 972 -30.42 -29.12 -0.07
N GLY A 973 -29.13 -29.40 0.14
CA GLY A 973 -28.29 -28.88 1.25
C GLY A 973 -27.04 -29.76 1.52
N SER A 974 -26.09 -29.29 2.33
CA SER A 974 -24.84 -30.02 2.68
C SER A 974 -25.02 -31.15 3.70
N ASN A 975 -26.18 -31.21 4.37
CA ASN A 975 -26.54 -32.26 5.33
C ASN A 975 -27.69 -33.08 4.72
N GLY A 976 -27.53 -34.39 4.55
CA GLY A 976 -28.53 -35.24 3.93
C GLY A 976 -29.69 -35.56 4.88
N TRP A 977 -30.92 -35.30 4.45
CA TRP A 977 -32.15 -35.57 5.20
C TRP A 977 -33.08 -36.47 4.38
N TYR A 978 -33.89 -37.29 5.05
CA TYR A 978 -34.86 -38.17 4.38
C TYR A 978 -36.19 -38.25 5.13
N VAL A 979 -37.22 -38.71 4.40
CA VAL A 979 -38.51 -39.06 5.00
C VAL A 979 -38.48 -40.52 5.37
N ASN A 980 -38.64 -40.79 6.66
CA ASN A 980 -38.81 -42.14 7.19
C ASN A 980 -40.30 -42.40 7.41
N ILE A 981 -40.82 -43.49 6.85
CA ILE A 981 -42.17 -43.97 7.14
C ILE A 981 -42.04 -45.35 7.76
N SER A 982 -42.30 -45.41 9.07
CA SER A 982 -42.43 -46.65 9.82
C SER A 982 -43.91 -46.97 9.92
N TYR A 983 -44.31 -48.15 9.45
CA TYR A 983 -45.70 -48.60 9.47
C TYR A 983 -45.78 -49.98 10.12
N ASP A 984 -46.50 -50.08 11.23
CA ASP A 984 -46.71 -51.30 12.00
C ASP A 984 -48.17 -51.76 11.84
N THR A 985 -48.36 -52.95 11.26
CA THR A 985 -49.70 -53.51 11.03
C THR A 985 -50.35 -54.05 12.31
N ALA A 986 -49.58 -54.27 13.38
CA ALA A 986 -50.07 -54.79 14.66
C ALA A 986 -50.45 -53.66 15.64
N ASP A 987 -49.83 -52.48 15.55
CA ASP A 987 -50.18 -51.30 16.34
C ASP A 987 -50.15 -50.00 15.51
N PRO A 988 -51.30 -49.51 15.02
CA PRO A 988 -51.36 -48.30 14.20
C PRO A 988 -50.94 -47.02 14.94
N TYR A 989 -50.85 -47.03 16.28
CA TYR A 989 -50.35 -45.87 17.05
C TYR A 989 -48.82 -45.70 16.99
N PHE A 990 -48.08 -46.74 16.59
CA PHE A 990 -46.62 -46.66 16.38
C PHE A 990 -46.23 -46.41 14.92
N SER A 991 -47.21 -46.24 14.04
CA SER A 991 -46.96 -45.88 12.65
C SER A 991 -46.76 -44.37 12.53
N VAL A 992 -45.59 -43.94 12.05
CA VAL A 992 -45.21 -42.53 11.96
C VAL A 992 -44.45 -42.23 10.67
N MET A 993 -44.79 -41.11 10.04
CA MET A 993 -43.94 -40.47 9.04
C MET A 993 -43.17 -39.33 9.70
N SER A 994 -41.85 -39.38 9.66
CA SER A 994 -40.96 -38.37 10.25
C SER A 994 -39.87 -37.91 9.27
N PHE A 995 -39.29 -36.75 9.55
CA PHE A 995 -38.15 -36.23 8.80
C PHE A 995 -36.89 -36.39 9.64
N GLU A 996 -35.94 -37.17 9.14
CA GLU A 996 -34.74 -37.56 9.88
C GLU A 996 -33.48 -37.07 9.16
N MET A 997 -32.49 -36.61 9.93
CA MET A 997 -31.12 -36.44 9.44
C MET A 997 -30.51 -37.82 9.29
N ASP A 998 -29.88 -38.10 8.15
CA ASP A 998 -29.10 -39.32 8.01
C ASP A 998 -27.71 -39.13 8.65
N ALA A 999 -27.53 -39.73 9.83
CA ALA A 999 -26.27 -39.68 10.58
C ALA A 999 -25.09 -40.38 9.87
N THR A 1000 -25.33 -41.08 8.76
CA THR A 1000 -24.29 -41.77 7.98
C THR A 1000 -23.64 -40.91 6.89
N VAL A 1001 -24.18 -39.70 6.64
CA VAL A 1001 -23.63 -38.74 5.67
C VAL A 1001 -22.22 -38.30 6.10
N GLY A 1002 -21.21 -38.80 5.40
CA GLY A 1002 -19.80 -38.49 5.67
C GLY A 1002 -19.05 -39.49 6.56
N ASN A 1003 -19.67 -40.61 6.98
CA ASN A 1003 -18.98 -41.66 7.74
C ASN A 1003 -18.46 -42.79 6.81
N PRO A 1004 -17.14 -42.89 6.56
CA PRO A 1004 -16.57 -43.85 5.61
C PRO A 1004 -16.61 -45.31 6.07
N LEU A 1005 -17.06 -45.60 7.31
CA LEU A 1005 -17.05 -46.94 7.91
C LEU A 1005 -18.44 -47.61 7.98
N VAL A 1006 -19.53 -46.94 7.59
CA VAL A 1006 -20.87 -47.52 7.58
C VAL A 1006 -21.24 -47.89 6.13
N THR A 1007 -21.47 -49.17 5.88
CA THR A 1007 -21.84 -49.71 4.57
C THR A 1007 -23.16 -49.10 4.07
N GLU A 1008 -23.06 -48.42 2.93
CA GLU A 1008 -24.09 -47.94 1.99
C GLU A 1008 -25.55 -48.28 2.35
N GLY A 1009 -26.19 -47.40 3.13
CA GLY A 1009 -27.65 -47.34 3.17
C GLY A 1009 -28.19 -47.16 1.75
N LYS A 1010 -29.16 -47.99 1.36
CA LYS A 1010 -29.84 -47.85 0.07
C LYS A 1010 -31.21 -47.21 0.28
N HIS A 1011 -31.57 -46.32 -0.63
CA HIS A 1011 -32.59 -45.32 -0.41
C HIS A 1011 -33.54 -45.20 -1.62
N PRO A 1012 -34.87 -45.21 -1.43
CA PRO A 1012 -35.81 -45.06 -2.54
C PRO A 1012 -35.96 -43.60 -2.98
N ILE A 1013 -36.04 -43.36 -4.29
CA ILE A 1013 -36.26 -42.00 -4.83
C ILE A 1013 -37.64 -41.90 -5.44
N ARG A 1014 -38.38 -40.85 -5.08
CA ARG A 1014 -39.66 -40.51 -5.70
C ARG A 1014 -39.51 -39.18 -6.43
N CYS A 1015 -40.10 -39.07 -7.62
CA CYS A 1015 -39.91 -37.90 -8.48
C CYS A 1015 -41.22 -37.17 -8.73
N TYR A 1016 -41.12 -35.88 -9.02
CA TYR A 1016 -42.26 -35.04 -9.42
C TYR A 1016 -41.98 -34.41 -10.78
N LYS A 1017 -43.04 -34.07 -11.52
CA LYS A 1017 -42.93 -33.42 -12.83
C LYS A 1017 -42.49 -31.97 -12.66
N VAL A 1018 -41.36 -31.63 -13.24
CA VAL A 1018 -40.87 -30.25 -13.30
C VAL A 1018 -41.72 -29.49 -14.31
N ARG A 1019 -42.24 -28.33 -13.92
CA ARG A 1019 -42.88 -27.41 -14.86
C ARG A 1019 -41.76 -26.59 -15.52
N LYS A 1020 -41.65 -26.67 -16.85
CA LYS A 1020 -40.83 -25.72 -17.60
C LYS A 1020 -41.44 -24.33 -17.55
#